data_AF-A0A5Q4ERY7-F1
#
_entry.id   AF-A0A5Q4ERY7-F1
#
_cell.length_a   1.000
_cell.length_b   1.000
_cell.length_c   1.000
_cell.angle_alpha   90.00
_cell.angle_beta   90.00
_cell.angle_gamma   90.00
#
_symmetry.space_group_name_H-M   'P 1'
#
loop_
_entity.id
_entity.type
_entity.pdbx_description
1 polymer ?
#
loop_
_entity_poly.entity_id
_entity_poly.type
_entity_poly.pdbx_seq_one_letter_code
_entity_poly.pdbx_strand_id
1 'polypeptide(L)'
;MIRHSLSSLAGIALALCMVAGLSPQLAARQVDAGSERLPTHPELVFGQLDNGLTYMIKPHANPPGRVSLRLHIAAGSLQEKDEQRGLAHYLEHLAFNGSENFAPGELIPFFESIGLTFGRHQNAFTSFDQTVYMLDLPNTEDETVTSGFLFLSDVLGRLLLLEEEIENERPIILEEKRSGLGPDQRVMEQVLPRITEGSLLAERLPIGVEETIRGANREIMKDYYDRWYTTGNATVIVVGDMEADAVIELLEKNFGDLEAGPRPDSVDVGRVRYEESFAVVATDPELTRTDISLVRIEDTRGPTQTVADFRRDLVEQVGAFVFNRRLQARVSAGEVAFRSGTASMMDLFSSFRYITASATGESEKWREMLFDLVTELERARAFGFTERELDDARRALTAQMRQFSMMENTLPASLITQIILQGVNEGEPVMSATQQLELMERLLPDFTVEEVSTVFRNAFTPERTAFVVQTPEGEHVPTEREVLDAGEQAVATELAAIEDDDRPENIMETLPSPGRVAEMTIHPESEVFSAWLDNGVRVHHRFMDYRENQATIRITLGAGSIEETAATRGLTRVAGLAFSRPATSSLTSTNIRDLLTGVNVSVGGSTGVDTVSLTVSGAPEDLEPGMQVAHLLLTAPRIEEAAFAQWKQQQIQSIEARQRQPMQYISEVIPDVLYPKDDPRWRPLTTDEVRSLSLSDAQGWLDVMIARAPIEVAVVGHIEREEAINLVRRYVGSLPSRARISKETLYDLREISRPEPPLTREVEIETQTPQAMVVVGFFGSDADDLRDTRLMRMASQIMSTRMIKRIREEEGLVYSIGAFHQPGVTIPGFGLFMSAAPTEPGQASQLADVIEEMFAEFAEEGPTETEIAVAQGQIANDLDETMKEPGFWSGQLSDMSYRGRDLNDLVAAPTAYDRFTASDVHQAFRKYHGGHAIMRIIVRPAGWDAGGQ
;
A
#
# COMPACT_ATOMS: atom_id res chain seq x y z
N MET A 1 -51.73 15.81 -17.63
CA MET A 1 -53.15 16.21 -17.52
C MET A 1 -53.18 17.71 -17.18
N ILE A 2 -53.58 18.56 -18.14
CA ILE A 2 -54.31 19.87 -18.03
C ILE A 2 -53.87 20.84 -16.90
N ARG A 3 -53.59 22.15 -17.03
CA ARG A 3 -53.44 23.20 -18.08
C ARG A 3 -53.39 24.56 -17.32
N HIS A 4 -52.63 25.55 -17.84
CA HIS A 4 -52.86 27.03 -17.78
C HIS A 4 -52.77 27.76 -16.41
N SER A 5 -52.42 29.05 -16.26
CA SER A 5 -52.24 30.23 -17.13
C SER A 5 -51.66 31.38 -16.25
N LEU A 6 -50.60 32.10 -16.64
CA LEU A 6 -50.59 33.39 -17.36
C LEU A 6 -51.07 34.65 -16.57
N SER A 7 -50.09 35.52 -16.30
CA SER A 7 -49.97 36.94 -16.72
C SER A 7 -50.60 38.12 -15.95
N SER A 8 -49.75 39.17 -15.82
CA SER A 8 -49.99 40.63 -16.05
C SER A 8 -50.83 41.43 -15.04
N LEU A 9 -50.62 42.73 -14.76
CA LEU A 9 -49.59 43.77 -14.93
C LEU A 9 -50.21 45.07 -14.35
N ALA A 10 -49.37 46.05 -14.03
CA ALA A 10 -49.58 47.51 -14.16
C ALA A 10 -50.18 48.36 -13.01
N GLY A 11 -49.51 49.51 -12.80
CA GLY A 11 -50.11 50.82 -12.47
C GLY A 11 -49.67 51.44 -11.14
N ILE A 12 -48.49 52.06 -11.03
CA ILE A 12 -48.18 53.51 -11.18
C ILE A 12 -48.98 54.46 -10.26
N ALA A 13 -48.28 55.14 -9.33
CA ALA A 13 -48.37 56.60 -9.12
C ALA A 13 -47.29 57.13 -8.13
N LEU A 14 -46.49 58.08 -8.62
CA LEU A 14 -45.53 58.92 -7.90
C LEU A 14 -46.22 59.96 -7.01
N ALA A 15 -45.66 60.25 -5.82
CA ALA A 15 -45.68 61.59 -5.22
C ALA A 15 -44.52 61.77 -4.21
N LEU A 16 -43.67 62.77 -4.48
CA LEU A 16 -42.55 63.24 -3.66
C LEU A 16 -43.00 63.84 -2.31
N CYS A 17 -42.22 63.63 -1.23
CA CYS A 17 -41.56 64.71 -0.46
C CYS A 17 -40.64 64.13 0.63
N MET A 18 -39.46 64.75 0.75
CA MET A 18 -38.30 64.39 1.58
C MET A 18 -38.56 64.42 3.10
N VAL A 19 -37.85 63.56 3.86
CA VAL A 19 -36.83 63.92 4.87
C VAL A 19 -36.29 62.62 5.51
N ALA A 20 -34.97 62.61 5.73
CA ALA A 20 -34.12 61.51 6.15
C ALA A 20 -34.58 60.73 7.40
N GLY A 21 -34.36 59.41 7.37
CA GLY A 21 -34.53 58.52 8.52
C GLY A 21 -34.24 57.06 8.14
N LEU A 22 -32.99 56.64 8.35
CA LEU A 22 -32.53 55.26 8.59
C LEU A 22 -33.35 54.13 7.95
N SER A 23 -32.96 53.72 6.74
CA SER A 23 -33.19 52.34 6.28
C SER A 23 -31.98 51.50 6.73
N PRO A 24 -32.16 50.32 7.35
CA PRO A 24 -31.05 49.42 7.54
C PRO A 24 -30.62 48.99 6.14
N GLN A 25 -29.41 49.38 5.74
CA GLN A 25 -28.69 48.68 4.70
C GLN A 25 -28.56 47.24 5.17
N LEU A 26 -29.44 46.36 4.71
CA LEU A 26 -29.04 44.99 4.42
C LEU A 26 -28.06 45.10 3.25
N ALA A 27 -26.83 45.47 3.58
CA ALA A 27 -25.68 45.04 2.81
C ALA A 27 -25.72 43.52 2.92
N ALA A 28 -26.28 42.86 1.90
CA ALA A 28 -25.94 41.50 1.61
C ALA A 28 -24.41 41.49 1.47
N ARG A 29 -23.73 41.00 2.50
CA ARG A 29 -22.31 40.71 2.43
C ARG A 29 -22.22 39.52 1.47
N GLN A 30 -22.18 39.82 0.17
CA GLN A 30 -21.65 38.93 -0.85
C GLN A 30 -20.17 38.78 -0.46
N VAL A 31 -19.90 37.84 0.45
CA VAL A 31 -18.53 37.38 0.68
C VAL A 31 -18.19 36.67 -0.62
N ASP A 32 -17.25 37.26 -1.36
CA ASP A 32 -16.68 36.65 -2.54
C ASP A 32 -16.11 35.28 -2.13
N ALA A 33 -16.69 34.19 -2.63
CA ALA A 33 -16.23 32.83 -2.34
C ALA A 33 -14.74 32.64 -2.69
N GLY A 34 -14.19 33.50 -3.56
CA GLY A 34 -12.76 33.60 -3.86
C GLY A 34 -11.85 33.97 -2.68
N SER A 35 -12.42 34.42 -1.55
CA SER A 35 -11.67 34.83 -0.35
C SER A 35 -12.02 34.03 0.92
N GLU A 36 -12.97 33.08 0.82
CA GLU A 36 -13.34 32.21 1.94
C GLU A 36 -12.19 31.24 2.22
N ARG A 37 -11.55 31.40 3.39
CA ARG A 37 -10.48 30.49 3.84
C ARG A 37 -11.06 29.11 4.13
N LEU A 38 -10.28 28.07 3.83
CA LEU A 38 -10.62 26.73 4.28
C LEU A 38 -10.60 26.69 5.82
N PRO A 39 -11.53 25.95 6.44
CA PRO A 39 -11.51 25.78 7.88
C PRO A 39 -10.34 24.89 8.30
N THR A 40 -9.99 24.96 9.58
CA THR A 40 -9.09 23.98 10.21
C THR A 40 -9.94 22.98 10.99
N HIS A 41 -9.41 21.77 11.15
CA HIS A 41 -10.01 20.69 11.93
C HIS A 41 -10.37 21.20 13.33
N PRO A 42 -11.62 21.05 13.79
CA PRO A 42 -12.11 21.71 15.01
C PRO A 42 -11.42 21.23 16.30
N GLU A 43 -10.95 19.99 16.32
CA GLU A 43 -10.22 19.40 17.47
C GLU A 43 -8.69 19.56 17.38
N LEU A 44 -8.17 20.17 16.31
CA LEU A 44 -6.72 20.34 16.14
C LEU A 44 -6.25 21.56 16.94
N VAL A 45 -5.35 21.32 17.89
CA VAL A 45 -4.65 22.36 18.64
C VAL A 45 -3.30 22.61 17.98
N PHE A 46 -3.01 23.85 17.58
CA PHE A 46 -1.75 24.20 16.95
C PHE A 46 -1.20 25.51 17.52
N GLY A 47 0.11 25.65 17.50
CA GLY A 47 0.78 26.81 18.07
C GLY A 47 2.28 26.79 17.84
N GLN A 48 2.98 27.66 18.56
CA GLN A 48 4.43 27.80 18.49
C GLN A 48 4.99 27.97 19.91
N LEU A 49 6.13 27.34 20.21
CA LEU A 49 6.90 27.60 21.42
C LEU A 49 7.66 28.93 21.31
N ASP A 50 8.13 29.47 22.44
CA ASP A 50 8.90 30.73 22.49
C ASP A 50 10.17 30.72 21.61
N ASN A 51 10.77 29.54 21.40
CA ASN A 51 11.94 29.35 20.55
C ASN A 51 11.62 29.19 19.06
N GLY A 52 10.36 29.27 18.65
CA GLY A 52 9.93 29.21 17.26
C GLY A 52 9.50 27.82 16.76
N LEU A 53 9.60 26.77 17.58
CA LEU A 53 9.14 25.43 17.20
C LEU A 53 7.62 25.40 17.02
N THR A 54 7.15 24.93 15.85
CA THR A 54 5.71 24.77 15.59
C THR A 54 5.22 23.41 16.11
N TYR A 55 3.99 23.35 16.61
CA TYR A 55 3.37 22.08 16.99
C TYR A 55 1.94 21.96 16.47
N MET A 56 1.52 20.71 16.24
CA MET A 56 0.15 20.32 15.93
C MET A 56 -0.24 19.12 16.78
N ILE A 57 -1.34 19.23 17.52
CA ILE A 57 -1.79 18.25 18.51
C ILE A 57 -3.25 17.93 18.22
N LYS A 58 -3.56 16.64 18.03
CA LYS A 58 -4.95 16.16 17.94
C LYS A 58 -5.18 15.09 19.01
N PRO A 59 -5.97 15.38 20.05
CA PRO A 59 -6.49 14.35 20.95
C PRO A 59 -7.25 13.28 20.14
N HIS A 60 -6.89 12.02 20.34
CA HIS A 60 -7.41 10.89 19.56
C HIS A 60 -7.20 9.55 20.27
N ALA A 61 -8.28 8.95 20.77
CA ALA A 61 -8.20 7.75 21.62
C ALA A 61 -8.24 6.42 20.84
N ASN A 62 -7.83 6.40 19.57
CA ASN A 62 -7.83 5.17 18.76
C ASN A 62 -6.47 4.90 18.09
N PRO A 63 -5.74 3.83 18.48
CA PRO A 63 -6.04 2.91 19.60
C PRO A 63 -6.01 3.59 20.98
N PRO A 64 -6.81 3.13 21.96
CA PRO A 64 -6.82 3.68 23.32
C PRO A 64 -5.47 3.55 24.02
N GLY A 65 -5.08 4.58 24.78
CA GLY A 65 -3.83 4.64 25.54
C GLY A 65 -2.57 4.66 24.67
N ARG A 66 -2.64 5.08 23.41
CA ARG A 66 -1.49 5.12 22.48
C ARG A 66 -1.28 6.54 21.95
N VAL A 67 -0.06 6.83 21.49
CA VAL A 67 0.28 8.13 20.90
C VAL A 67 1.26 7.98 19.73
N SER A 68 1.00 8.71 18.66
CA SER A 68 1.81 8.81 17.45
C SER A 68 2.46 10.19 17.40
N LEU A 69 3.78 10.21 17.24
CA LEU A 69 4.63 11.39 17.23
C LEU A 69 5.35 11.51 15.89
N ARG A 70 5.43 12.71 15.32
CA ARG A 70 6.31 13.01 14.18
C ARG A 70 7.09 14.28 14.44
N LEU A 71 8.34 14.28 14.01
CA LEU A 71 9.12 15.49 13.80
C LEU A 71 9.27 15.69 12.29
N HIS A 72 8.66 16.75 11.77
CA HIS A 72 8.83 17.20 10.39
C HIS A 72 9.91 18.27 10.32
N ILE A 73 10.88 18.07 9.44
CA ILE A 73 11.88 19.06 9.07
C ILE A 73 11.57 19.50 7.64
N ALA A 74 11.31 20.80 7.43
CA ALA A 74 11.03 21.36 6.11
C ALA A 74 12.33 21.56 5.29
N ALA A 75 13.09 20.48 5.13
CA ALA A 75 14.27 20.39 4.28
C ALA A 75 14.52 18.93 3.88
N GLY A 76 14.84 18.70 2.60
CA GLY A 76 15.24 17.43 2.05
C GLY A 76 16.40 17.60 1.06
N SER A 77 16.47 16.79 0.02
CA SER A 77 17.59 16.82 -0.92
C SER A 77 17.65 18.07 -1.81
N LEU A 78 16.52 18.76 -2.06
CA LEU A 78 16.49 20.03 -2.82
C LEU A 78 17.27 21.15 -2.12
N GLN A 79 17.48 21.02 -0.81
CA GLN A 79 18.22 21.99 0.00
C GLN A 79 19.74 21.75 0.01
N GLU A 80 20.22 20.68 -0.62
CA GLU A 80 21.63 20.30 -0.64
C GLU A 80 22.46 21.16 -1.62
N LYS A 81 23.66 21.57 -1.19
CA LYS A 81 24.71 22.07 -2.09
C LYS A 81 25.30 20.93 -2.93
N ASP A 82 26.14 21.27 -3.90
CA ASP A 82 26.76 20.28 -4.80
C ASP A 82 27.63 19.26 -4.04
N GLU A 83 28.34 19.72 -3.02
CA GLU A 83 29.14 18.89 -2.12
C GLU A 83 28.31 18.12 -1.08
N GLN A 84 26.99 18.34 -1.01
CA GLN A 84 26.07 17.76 -0.02
C GLN A 84 25.08 16.76 -0.62
N ARG A 85 25.25 16.34 -1.88
CA ARG A 85 24.26 15.49 -2.57
C ARG A 85 24.10 14.14 -1.85
N GLY A 86 22.91 13.87 -1.31
CA GLY A 86 22.59 12.68 -0.51
C GLY A 86 22.83 12.81 1.00
N LEU A 87 23.28 13.97 1.48
CA LEU A 87 23.56 14.16 2.90
C LEU A 87 22.31 14.43 3.74
N ALA A 88 21.19 14.87 3.16
CA ALA A 88 19.92 14.94 3.86
C ALA A 88 19.50 13.53 4.34
N HIS A 89 19.58 12.56 3.43
CA HIS A 89 19.30 11.16 3.72
C HIS A 89 20.37 10.52 4.63
N TYR A 90 21.64 10.85 4.44
CA TYR A 90 22.70 10.41 5.34
C TYR A 90 22.46 10.90 6.78
N LEU A 91 22.09 12.17 6.94
CA LEU A 91 21.82 12.75 8.25
C LEU A 91 20.63 12.07 8.94
N GLU A 92 19.62 11.65 8.18
CA GLU A 92 18.50 10.85 8.68
C GLU A 92 18.99 9.57 9.38
N HIS A 93 19.92 8.84 8.78
CA HIS A 93 20.52 7.65 9.40
C HIS A 93 21.26 8.03 10.69
N LEU A 94 22.13 9.05 10.62
CA LEU A 94 22.96 9.46 11.76
C LEU A 94 22.15 9.92 12.98
N ALA A 95 20.88 10.30 12.79
CA ALA A 95 19.97 10.61 13.88
C ALA A 95 19.76 9.44 14.85
N PHE A 96 19.98 8.20 14.40
CA PHE A 96 19.88 6.99 15.21
C PHE A 96 21.22 6.52 15.81
N ASN A 97 22.34 7.13 15.40
CA ASN A 97 23.69 6.68 15.73
C ASN A 97 24.37 7.54 16.81
N GLY A 98 23.67 8.46 17.46
CA GLY A 98 24.19 9.13 18.66
C GLY A 98 23.77 10.59 18.83
N SER A 99 23.32 10.91 20.04
CA SER A 99 22.86 12.22 20.47
C SER A 99 23.33 12.50 21.91
N GLU A 100 23.08 13.71 22.42
CA GLU A 100 23.46 14.07 23.79
C GLU A 100 22.85 13.15 24.87
N ASN A 101 21.63 12.64 24.66
CA ASN A 101 20.95 11.79 25.66
C ASN A 101 21.00 10.30 25.33
N PHE A 102 21.36 9.92 24.10
CA PHE A 102 21.49 8.52 23.69
C PHE A 102 22.84 8.30 23.01
N ALA A 103 23.75 7.59 23.68
CA ALA A 103 25.03 7.27 23.06
C ALA A 103 24.85 6.30 21.87
N PRO A 104 25.83 6.21 20.95
CA PRO A 104 25.76 5.27 19.83
C PRO A 104 25.43 3.84 20.31
N GLY A 105 24.43 3.22 19.67
CA GLY A 105 23.96 1.87 20.00
C GLY A 105 23.04 1.76 21.23
N GLU A 106 22.73 2.84 21.95
CA GLU A 106 21.83 2.79 23.12
C GLU A 106 20.36 3.01 22.78
N LEU A 107 20.07 3.75 21.70
CA LEU A 107 18.71 4.17 21.35
C LEU A 107 17.76 2.99 21.04
N ILE A 108 18.20 2.07 20.18
CA ILE A 108 17.39 0.91 19.77
C ILE A 108 17.11 0.00 20.98
N PRO A 109 18.12 -0.45 21.77
CA PRO A 109 17.87 -1.22 22.99
C PRO A 109 16.97 -0.51 23.99
N PHE A 110 17.10 0.82 24.13
CA PHE A 110 16.22 1.61 24.99
C PHE A 110 14.76 1.49 24.55
N PHE A 111 14.46 1.71 23.26
CA PHE A 111 13.11 1.60 22.74
C PHE A 111 12.55 0.17 22.81
N GLU A 112 13.37 -0.83 22.52
CA GLU A 112 12.99 -2.24 22.69
C GLU A 112 12.62 -2.56 24.16
N SER A 113 13.35 -2.00 25.13
CA SER A 113 13.10 -2.24 26.55
C SER A 113 11.74 -1.73 27.05
N ILE A 114 11.19 -0.70 26.40
CA ILE A 114 9.84 -0.18 26.68
C ILE A 114 8.77 -0.76 25.73
N GLY A 115 9.11 -1.81 24.99
CA GLY A 115 8.16 -2.59 24.17
C GLY A 115 7.93 -2.07 22.76
N LEU A 116 8.78 -1.18 22.25
CA LEU A 116 8.79 -0.77 20.84
C LEU A 116 9.56 -1.80 19.99
N THR A 117 9.38 -1.72 18.68
CA THR A 117 10.06 -2.56 17.70
C THR A 117 10.54 -1.66 16.58
N PHE A 118 11.84 -1.68 16.30
CA PHE A 118 12.44 -0.90 15.21
C PHE A 118 11.78 -1.23 13.86
N GLY A 119 11.62 -0.24 12.98
CA GLY A 119 10.93 -0.36 11.69
C GLY A 119 9.40 -0.38 11.78
N ARG A 120 8.82 -1.01 12.80
CA ARG A 120 7.36 -1.02 13.03
C ARG A 120 6.89 0.25 13.75
N HIS A 121 7.52 0.56 14.87
CA HIS A 121 7.10 1.66 15.74
C HIS A 121 8.02 2.88 15.66
N GLN A 122 9.22 2.71 15.08
CA GLN A 122 10.21 3.75 14.88
C GLN A 122 10.68 3.69 13.43
N ASN A 123 10.58 4.80 12.72
CA ASN A 123 10.97 4.89 11.31
C ASN A 123 11.29 6.35 10.94
N ALA A 124 11.92 6.57 9.80
CA ALA A 124 12.15 7.90 9.23
C ALA A 124 12.12 7.83 7.70
N PHE A 125 12.00 8.99 7.05
CA PHE A 125 12.21 9.08 5.61
C PHE A 125 12.70 10.47 5.21
N THR A 126 13.44 10.52 4.10
CA THR A 126 13.88 11.74 3.43
C THR A 126 13.33 11.78 2.01
N SER A 127 12.74 12.93 1.66
CA SER A 127 12.25 13.23 0.31
C SER A 127 13.02 14.41 -0.28
N PHE A 128 12.51 14.95 -1.38
CA PHE A 128 13.08 16.13 -2.03
C PHE A 128 12.98 17.38 -1.16
N ASP A 129 11.89 17.57 -0.41
CA ASP A 129 11.57 18.81 0.30
C ASP A 129 11.44 18.67 1.83
N GLN A 130 11.55 17.45 2.37
CA GLN A 130 11.39 17.19 3.81
C GLN A 130 12.18 15.97 4.29
N THR A 131 12.45 15.95 5.60
CA THR A 131 12.86 14.77 6.37
C THR A 131 11.91 14.61 7.56
N VAL A 132 11.44 13.39 7.82
CA VAL A 132 10.45 13.11 8.86
C VAL A 132 10.90 11.95 9.74
N TYR A 133 10.84 12.14 11.06
CA TYR A 133 11.12 11.11 12.07
C TYR A 133 9.83 10.70 12.75
N MET A 134 9.63 9.39 12.93
CA MET A 134 8.35 8.80 13.27
C MET A 134 8.46 7.87 14.47
N LEU A 135 7.62 8.09 15.48
CA LEU A 135 7.45 7.21 16.63
C LEU A 135 5.97 6.91 16.90
N ASP A 136 5.61 5.64 17.02
CA ASP A 136 4.29 5.19 17.45
C ASP A 136 4.43 4.46 18.80
N LEU A 137 4.13 5.18 19.88
CA LEU A 137 4.42 4.76 21.25
C LEU A 137 3.39 3.76 21.79
N PRO A 138 3.83 2.76 22.59
CA PRO A 138 3.00 1.65 22.99
C PRO A 138 2.08 1.94 24.19
N ASN A 139 2.28 3.07 24.85
CA ASN A 139 1.42 3.53 25.93
C ASN A 139 1.58 5.04 26.12
N THR A 140 0.72 5.63 26.95
CA THR A 140 0.79 7.04 27.37
C THR A 140 1.42 7.21 28.76
N GLU A 141 2.26 6.27 29.21
CA GLU A 141 2.96 6.39 30.49
C GLU A 141 4.03 7.49 30.41
N ASP A 142 4.19 8.25 31.49
CA ASP A 142 5.07 9.44 31.53
C ASP A 142 6.51 9.13 31.08
N GLU A 143 7.06 7.97 31.45
CA GLU A 143 8.41 7.56 31.06
C GLU A 143 8.52 7.32 29.55
N THR A 144 7.62 6.50 28.99
CA THR A 144 7.54 6.19 27.56
C THR A 144 7.39 7.45 26.72
N VAL A 145 6.43 8.31 27.06
CA VAL A 145 6.15 9.52 26.31
C VAL A 145 7.31 10.51 26.45
N THR A 146 7.81 10.76 27.66
CA THR A 146 8.94 11.68 27.86
C THR A 146 10.13 11.27 27.00
N SER A 147 10.46 9.98 26.94
CA SER A 147 11.59 9.49 26.15
C SER A 147 11.38 9.61 24.64
N GLY A 148 10.16 9.42 24.14
CA GLY A 148 9.83 9.70 22.74
C GLY A 148 10.03 11.17 22.36
N PHE A 149 9.55 12.10 23.20
CA PHE A 149 9.79 13.54 23.01
C PHE A 149 11.27 13.91 23.14
N LEU A 150 11.99 13.28 24.07
CA LEU A 150 13.43 13.49 24.27
C LEU A 150 14.21 13.11 23.01
N PHE A 151 13.95 11.92 22.44
CA PHE A 151 14.58 11.50 21.18
C PHE A 151 14.31 12.51 20.05
N LEU A 152 13.04 12.89 19.81
CA LEU A 152 12.73 13.86 18.76
C LEU A 152 13.39 15.23 19.00
N SER A 153 13.52 15.65 20.26
CA SER A 153 14.25 16.88 20.59
C SER A 153 15.76 16.78 20.33
N ASP A 154 16.33 15.60 20.53
CA ASP A 154 17.74 15.33 20.24
C ASP A 154 18.01 15.30 18.74
N VAL A 155 17.11 14.73 17.95
CA VAL A 155 17.17 14.81 16.50
C VAL A 155 17.19 16.27 16.04
N LEU A 156 16.33 17.13 16.62
CA LEU A 156 16.23 18.52 16.20
C LEU A 156 17.46 19.37 16.55
N GLY A 157 18.10 19.15 17.70
CA GLY A 157 19.17 20.08 18.13
C GLY A 157 20.36 19.49 18.88
N ARG A 158 20.44 18.17 19.09
CA ARG A 158 21.46 17.53 19.95
C ARG A 158 22.14 16.32 19.31
N LEU A 159 22.17 16.22 17.98
CA LEU A 159 22.94 15.17 17.28
C LEU A 159 24.45 15.41 17.43
N LEU A 160 25.19 14.36 17.82
CA LEU A 160 26.63 14.48 18.06
C LEU A 160 27.45 14.50 16.75
N LEU A 161 26.93 13.84 15.72
CA LEU A 161 27.56 13.64 14.40
C LEU A 161 29.02 13.19 14.55
N LEU A 162 29.23 12.09 15.28
CA LEU A 162 30.57 11.56 15.55
C LEU A 162 31.20 11.06 14.25
N GLU A 163 32.50 11.34 14.05
CA GLU A 163 33.21 10.93 12.83
C GLU A 163 33.23 9.41 12.65
N GLU A 164 33.37 8.67 13.75
CA GLU A 164 33.32 7.20 13.75
C GLU A 164 31.97 6.67 13.24
N GLU A 165 30.86 7.28 13.66
CA GLU A 165 29.52 6.88 13.23
C GLU A 165 29.25 7.24 11.77
N ILE A 166 29.81 8.35 11.28
CA ILE A 166 29.82 8.66 9.85
C ILE A 166 30.55 7.55 9.09
N GLU A 167 31.75 7.14 9.51
CA GLU A 167 32.45 6.06 8.83
C GLU A 167 31.73 4.71 8.91
N ASN A 168 31.07 4.40 10.03
CA ASN A 168 30.31 3.17 10.24
C ASN A 168 29.06 3.11 9.35
N GLU A 169 28.36 4.23 9.18
CA GLU A 169 27.12 4.28 8.40
C GLU A 169 27.37 4.39 6.88
N ARG A 170 28.54 4.89 6.47
CA ARG A 170 28.94 5.02 5.05
C ARG A 170 28.74 3.73 4.23
N PRO A 171 29.25 2.55 4.64
CA PRO A 171 29.02 1.32 3.89
C PRO A 171 27.54 0.92 3.82
N ILE A 172 26.74 1.22 4.85
CA ILE A 172 25.30 0.91 4.89
C ILE A 172 24.53 1.73 3.85
N ILE A 173 24.84 3.01 3.71
CA ILE A 173 24.19 3.89 2.70
C ILE A 173 24.62 3.51 1.28
N LEU A 174 25.87 3.11 1.09
CA LEU A 174 26.35 2.61 -0.19
C LEU A 174 25.67 1.27 -0.55
N GLU A 175 25.45 0.41 0.44
CA GLU A 175 24.69 -0.83 0.29
C GLU A 175 23.24 -0.57 -0.12
N GLU A 176 22.59 0.39 0.53
CA GLU A 176 21.23 0.80 0.22
C GLU A 176 21.11 1.35 -1.20
N LYS A 177 22.02 2.26 -1.59
CA LYS A 177 22.07 2.80 -2.94
C LYS A 177 22.17 1.67 -3.96
N ARG A 178 23.04 0.68 -3.72
CA ARG A 178 23.22 -0.47 -4.61
C ARG A 178 21.98 -1.36 -4.65
N SER A 179 21.40 -1.66 -3.49
CA SER A 179 20.19 -2.48 -3.36
C SER A 179 18.96 -1.84 -4.04
N GLY A 180 18.96 -0.51 -4.19
CA GLY A 180 17.94 0.24 -4.93
C GLY A 180 18.11 0.28 -6.46
N LEU A 181 19.20 -0.23 -7.05
CA LEU A 181 19.52 -0.11 -8.49
C LEU A 181 18.72 -1.05 -9.40
N GLY A 182 17.43 -1.30 -9.13
CA GLY A 182 16.57 -2.07 -10.04
C GLY A 182 16.39 -1.39 -11.41
N PRO A 183 15.91 -2.12 -12.45
CA PRO A 183 15.74 -1.56 -13.80
C PRO A 183 14.86 -0.31 -13.83
N ASP A 184 13.78 -0.28 -13.04
CA ASP A 184 12.86 0.87 -12.95
C ASP A 184 13.58 2.13 -12.43
N GLN A 185 14.45 1.99 -11.43
CA GLN A 185 15.27 3.09 -10.91
C GLN A 185 16.27 3.58 -11.96
N ARG A 186 16.97 2.66 -12.64
CA ARG A 186 17.97 3.02 -13.67
C ARG A 186 17.37 3.75 -14.87
N VAL A 187 16.15 3.40 -15.31
CA VAL A 187 15.47 4.19 -16.34
C VAL A 187 14.92 5.51 -15.82
N MET A 188 14.49 5.57 -14.55
CA MET A 188 14.08 6.84 -13.93
C MET A 188 15.24 7.84 -13.89
N GLU A 189 16.45 7.38 -13.54
CA GLU A 189 17.67 8.21 -13.52
C GLU A 189 18.09 8.73 -14.90
N GLN A 190 17.71 8.03 -15.98
CA GLN A 190 17.89 8.51 -17.36
C GLN A 190 16.83 9.54 -17.76
N VAL A 191 15.58 9.36 -17.33
CA VAL A 191 14.43 10.19 -17.73
C VAL A 191 14.38 11.49 -16.94
N LEU A 192 14.44 11.42 -15.61
CA LEU A 192 14.17 12.54 -14.72
C LEU A 192 15.00 13.79 -15.09
N PRO A 193 16.33 13.71 -15.26
CA PRO A 193 17.15 14.88 -15.57
C PRO A 193 16.77 15.58 -16.88
N ARG A 194 16.22 14.82 -17.84
CA ARG A 194 15.83 15.33 -19.17
C ARG A 194 14.47 16.01 -19.14
N ILE A 195 13.53 15.49 -18.35
CA ILE A 195 12.20 16.10 -18.22
C ILE A 195 12.19 17.27 -17.23
N THR A 196 13.17 17.37 -16.33
CA THR A 196 13.28 18.44 -15.34
C THR A 196 14.51 19.33 -15.55
N GLU A 197 15.02 19.42 -16.79
CA GLU A 197 16.16 20.27 -17.14
C GLU A 197 15.94 21.73 -16.69
N GLY A 198 16.96 22.34 -16.09
CA GLY A 198 16.89 23.70 -15.55
C GLY A 198 16.34 23.81 -14.13
N SER A 199 16.12 22.68 -13.44
CA SER A 199 15.71 22.62 -12.04
C SER A 199 16.62 21.72 -11.20
N LEU A 200 16.64 21.94 -9.88
CA LEU A 200 17.41 21.12 -8.93
C LEU A 200 16.91 19.67 -8.85
N LEU A 201 15.67 19.37 -9.27
CA LEU A 201 15.16 17.99 -9.34
C LEU A 201 16.01 17.10 -10.25
N ALA A 202 16.63 17.67 -11.29
CA ALA A 202 17.50 16.92 -12.19
C ALA A 202 18.78 16.39 -11.51
N GLU A 203 19.14 16.94 -10.34
CA GLU A 203 20.46 16.74 -9.74
C GLU A 203 20.40 16.26 -8.28
N ARG A 204 19.25 16.41 -7.62
CA ARG A 204 19.07 16.21 -6.16
C ARG A 204 18.20 15.00 -5.83
N LEU A 205 18.45 13.85 -6.47
CA LEU A 205 17.87 12.59 -6.01
C LEU A 205 18.23 12.36 -4.53
N PRO A 206 17.28 12.00 -3.63
CA PRO A 206 17.53 11.87 -2.19
C PRO A 206 18.69 10.96 -1.82
N ILE A 207 18.88 9.86 -2.56
CA ILE A 207 19.99 8.91 -2.33
C ILE A 207 21.36 9.49 -2.67
N GLY A 208 21.44 10.62 -3.39
CA GLY A 208 22.68 11.28 -3.75
C GLY A 208 23.58 10.52 -4.73
N VAL A 209 24.85 10.93 -4.75
CA VAL A 209 25.89 10.34 -5.62
C VAL A 209 27.01 9.74 -4.79
N GLU A 210 27.63 8.68 -5.31
CA GLU A 210 28.65 7.93 -4.59
C GLU A 210 29.85 8.80 -4.17
N GLU A 211 30.24 9.77 -5.01
CA GLU A 211 31.36 10.67 -4.72
C GLU A 211 31.14 11.49 -3.44
N THR A 212 29.95 12.09 -3.26
CA THR A 212 29.63 12.89 -2.08
C THR A 212 29.39 12.01 -0.85
N ILE A 213 28.77 10.84 -1.02
CA ILE A 213 28.60 9.86 0.07
C ILE A 213 29.96 9.39 0.58
N ARG A 214 30.95 9.16 -0.30
CA ARG A 214 32.32 8.79 0.09
C ARG A 214 33.14 9.97 0.62
N GLY A 215 32.82 11.19 0.20
CA GLY A 215 33.48 12.41 0.66
C GLY A 215 32.89 13.03 1.93
N ALA A 216 31.73 12.55 2.39
CA ALA A 216 31.05 13.05 3.58
C ALA A 216 31.96 12.99 4.81
N ASN A 217 31.97 14.06 5.60
CA ASN A 217 32.69 14.15 6.86
C ASN A 217 31.88 15.02 7.83
N ARG A 218 32.29 15.08 9.10
CA ARG A 218 31.54 15.80 10.13
C ARG A 218 31.32 17.28 9.82
N GLU A 219 32.27 17.97 9.20
CA GLU A 219 32.13 19.40 8.87
C GLU A 219 31.00 19.64 7.87
N ILE A 220 30.95 18.84 6.80
CA ILE A 220 29.92 18.97 5.76
C ILE A 220 28.54 18.56 6.29
N MET A 221 28.48 17.47 7.08
CA MET A 221 27.23 17.03 7.73
C MET A 221 26.70 18.09 8.69
N LYS A 222 27.59 18.69 9.49
CA LYS A 222 27.22 19.74 10.43
C LYS A 222 26.77 21.02 9.73
N ASP A 223 27.37 21.39 8.60
CA ASP A 223 26.90 22.55 7.80
C ASP A 223 25.45 22.36 7.32
N TYR A 224 25.07 21.15 6.90
CA TYR A 224 23.68 20.86 6.54
C TYR A 224 22.76 20.88 7.78
N TYR A 225 23.17 20.18 8.85
CA TYR A 225 22.40 20.09 10.10
C TYR A 225 22.12 21.47 10.70
N ASP A 226 23.16 22.27 10.96
CA ASP A 226 23.05 23.59 11.61
C ASP A 226 22.19 24.57 10.79
N ARG A 227 22.15 24.39 9.46
CA ARG A 227 21.38 25.26 8.57
C ARG A 227 19.89 24.90 8.55
N TRP A 228 19.55 23.62 8.54
CA TRP A 228 18.19 23.18 8.21
C TRP A 228 17.40 22.63 9.41
N TYR A 229 18.09 22.12 10.44
CA TYR A 229 17.48 21.59 11.66
C TYR A 229 17.36 22.71 12.70
N THR A 230 16.54 23.70 12.39
CA THR A 230 16.25 24.82 13.30
C THR A 230 14.83 24.72 13.84
N THR A 231 14.60 25.25 15.03
CA THR A 231 13.24 25.29 15.63
C THR A 231 12.24 25.99 14.72
N GLY A 232 12.62 27.07 14.03
CA GLY A 232 11.77 27.76 13.06
C GLY A 232 11.50 27.00 11.75
N ASN A 233 12.21 25.90 11.48
CA ASN A 233 12.03 25.05 10.30
C ASN A 233 11.44 23.67 10.61
N ALA A 234 11.03 23.45 11.87
CA ALA A 234 10.53 22.17 12.34
C ALA A 234 9.09 22.26 12.85
N THR A 235 8.36 21.16 12.71
CA THR A 235 7.02 20.98 13.26
C THR A 235 6.93 19.64 14.01
N VAL A 236 6.47 19.66 15.26
CA VAL A 236 6.14 18.44 16.01
C VAL A 236 4.65 18.14 15.88
N ILE A 237 4.31 16.95 15.41
CA ILE A 237 2.93 16.48 15.24
C ILE A 237 2.66 15.38 16.27
N VAL A 238 1.56 15.52 17.02
CA VAL A 238 1.17 14.60 18.09
C VAL A 238 -0.29 14.21 17.92
N VAL A 239 -0.57 12.92 17.77
CA VAL A 239 -1.93 12.37 17.71
C VAL A 239 -2.04 11.19 18.64
N GLY A 240 -2.94 11.22 19.62
CA GLY A 240 -3.06 10.13 20.57
C GLY A 240 -3.99 10.42 21.75
N ASP A 241 -4.10 9.44 22.64
CA ASP A 241 -4.96 9.46 23.82
C ASP A 241 -4.35 10.32 24.94
N MET A 242 -4.12 11.60 24.63
CA MET A 242 -3.50 12.57 25.51
C MET A 242 -4.17 13.93 25.37
N GLU A 243 -4.35 14.62 26.49
CA GLU A 243 -4.85 15.99 26.52
C GLU A 243 -3.81 16.97 25.96
N ALA A 244 -4.28 17.95 25.19
CA ALA A 244 -3.38 18.89 24.51
C ALA A 244 -2.49 19.68 25.48
N ASP A 245 -3.02 20.12 26.63
CA ASP A 245 -2.25 20.86 27.64
C ASP A 245 -1.07 20.04 28.18
N ALA A 246 -1.25 18.72 28.41
CA ALA A 246 -0.19 17.85 28.88
C ALA A 246 0.89 17.63 27.81
N VAL A 247 0.48 17.57 26.53
CA VAL A 247 1.42 17.49 25.40
C VAL A 247 2.22 18.79 25.27
N ILE A 248 1.61 19.96 25.48
CA ILE A 248 2.30 21.25 25.45
C ILE A 248 3.36 21.31 26.57
N GLU A 249 3.05 20.86 27.78
CA GLU A 249 4.04 20.78 28.87
C GLU A 249 5.24 19.88 28.52
N LEU A 250 4.99 18.75 27.83
CA LEU A 250 6.05 17.86 27.34
C LEU A 250 6.88 18.50 26.22
N LEU A 251 6.26 19.26 25.33
CA LEU A 251 6.96 20.03 24.30
C LEU A 251 7.85 21.09 24.93
N GLU A 252 7.33 21.89 25.86
CA GLU A 252 8.10 22.90 26.59
C GLU A 252 9.27 22.29 27.36
N LYS A 253 9.05 21.15 28.02
CA LYS A 253 10.08 20.45 28.80
C LYS A 253 11.24 19.92 27.94
N ASN A 254 10.95 19.34 26.77
CA ASN A 254 11.96 18.64 25.97
C ASN A 254 12.58 19.51 24.87
N PHE A 255 11.82 20.47 24.34
CA PHE A 255 12.24 21.33 23.23
C PHE A 255 12.49 22.78 23.65
N GLY A 256 11.97 23.23 24.79
CA GLY A 256 11.97 24.65 25.15
C GLY A 256 13.35 25.25 25.43
N ASP A 257 14.35 24.41 25.74
CA ASP A 257 15.74 24.83 25.96
C ASP A 257 16.62 24.80 24.70
N LEU A 258 16.09 24.28 23.57
CA LEU A 258 16.80 24.30 22.30
C LEU A 258 17.03 25.74 21.82
N GLU A 259 18.19 25.97 21.20
CA GLU A 259 18.55 27.26 20.64
C GLU A 259 17.53 27.69 19.57
N ALA A 260 16.96 28.88 19.74
CA ALA A 260 16.01 29.42 18.78
C ALA A 260 16.72 29.74 17.45
N GLY A 261 16.29 29.10 16.36
CA GLY A 261 16.79 29.36 15.02
C GLY A 261 15.65 29.80 14.07
N PRO A 262 15.88 30.78 13.18
CA PRO A 262 14.87 31.19 12.22
C PRO A 262 14.60 30.10 11.19
N ARG A 263 13.44 30.18 10.52
CA ARG A 263 13.20 29.41 9.30
C ARG A 263 14.20 29.86 8.22
N PRO A 264 15.00 28.96 7.62
CA PRO A 264 15.90 29.32 6.54
C PRO A 264 15.14 29.84 5.31
N ASP A 265 15.82 30.66 4.50
CA ASP A 265 15.28 31.13 3.23
C ASP A 265 15.03 29.94 2.28
N SER A 266 13.94 30.02 1.51
CA SER A 266 13.63 29.03 0.48
C SER A 266 14.73 28.97 -0.59
N VAL A 267 15.11 27.76 -1.00
CA VAL A 267 16.03 27.54 -2.13
C VAL A 267 15.29 27.76 -3.45
N ASP A 268 15.93 28.45 -4.39
CA ASP A 268 15.43 28.53 -5.77
C ASP A 268 15.69 27.18 -6.45
N VAL A 269 14.63 26.39 -6.56
CA VAL A 269 14.64 25.06 -7.19
C VAL A 269 14.72 25.11 -8.72
N GLY A 270 14.69 26.31 -9.31
CA GLY A 270 14.63 26.51 -10.75
C GLY A 270 13.22 26.30 -11.31
N ARG A 271 13.07 26.49 -12.62
CA ARG A 271 11.80 26.32 -13.33
C ARG A 271 11.99 25.42 -14.53
N VAL A 272 11.05 24.51 -14.73
CA VAL A 272 11.01 23.66 -15.92
C VAL A 272 10.06 24.29 -16.93
N ARG A 273 10.54 24.52 -18.16
CA ARG A 273 9.72 25.04 -19.27
C ARG A 273 10.12 24.39 -20.57
N TYR A 274 9.15 23.74 -21.21
CA TYR A 274 9.34 23.16 -22.54
C TYR A 274 9.05 24.21 -23.61
N GLU A 275 10.01 24.47 -24.48
CA GLU A 275 9.84 25.40 -25.61
C GLU A 275 9.00 24.77 -26.73
N GLU A 276 9.25 23.49 -26.99
CA GLU A 276 8.55 22.64 -27.95
C GLU A 276 8.31 21.24 -27.36
N SER A 277 7.48 20.44 -28.02
CA SER A 277 7.32 19.02 -27.65
C SER A 277 8.58 18.25 -28.06
N PHE A 278 8.98 17.27 -27.23
CA PHE A 278 10.16 16.44 -27.48
C PHE A 278 9.90 15.03 -26.96
N ALA A 279 10.80 14.10 -27.28
CA ALA A 279 10.73 12.74 -26.80
C ALA A 279 11.97 12.36 -25.98
N VAL A 280 11.76 11.45 -25.02
CA VAL A 280 12.81 10.81 -24.24
C VAL A 280 12.62 9.31 -24.39
N VAL A 281 13.63 8.62 -24.90
CA VAL A 281 13.66 7.16 -24.89
C VAL A 281 14.72 6.72 -23.89
N ALA A 282 14.30 5.96 -22.89
CA ALA A 282 15.19 5.35 -21.90
C ALA A 282 15.07 3.83 -21.98
N THR A 283 16.20 3.15 -21.89
CA THR A 283 16.23 1.70 -22.02
C THR A 283 16.98 1.04 -20.88
N ASP A 284 16.58 -0.18 -20.59
CA ASP A 284 17.30 -1.07 -19.69
C ASP A 284 17.08 -2.53 -20.11
N PRO A 285 18.13 -3.36 -20.20
CA PRO A 285 18.02 -4.73 -20.70
C PRO A 285 17.23 -5.67 -19.76
N GLU A 286 16.97 -5.27 -18.52
CA GLU A 286 16.20 -6.05 -17.53
C GLU A 286 14.73 -5.61 -17.44
N LEU A 287 14.32 -4.56 -18.17
CA LEU A 287 12.90 -4.29 -18.37
C LEU A 287 12.25 -5.41 -19.19
N THR A 288 10.96 -5.63 -18.94
CA THR A 288 10.13 -6.64 -19.64
C THR A 288 8.81 -6.08 -20.13
N ARG A 289 8.63 -4.76 -19.97
CA ARG A 289 7.45 -4.01 -20.35
C ARG A 289 7.88 -2.67 -20.91
N THR A 290 6.98 -2.03 -21.62
CA THR A 290 7.14 -0.64 -22.04
C THR A 290 6.17 0.24 -21.30
N ASP A 291 6.68 1.34 -20.75
CA ASP A 291 5.92 2.42 -20.14
C ASP A 291 6.00 3.64 -21.06
N ILE A 292 4.86 4.24 -21.35
CA ILE A 292 4.73 5.43 -22.19
C ILE A 292 4.08 6.51 -21.34
N SER A 293 4.64 7.71 -21.33
CA SER A 293 4.09 8.84 -20.58
C SER A 293 4.13 10.10 -21.42
N LEU A 294 3.04 10.87 -21.35
CA LEU A 294 3.01 12.27 -21.76
C LEU A 294 3.18 13.10 -20.50
N VAL A 295 4.25 13.87 -20.43
CA VAL A 295 4.60 14.66 -19.24
C VAL A 295 4.62 16.13 -19.57
N ARG A 296 4.00 16.93 -18.70
CA ARG A 296 4.15 18.38 -18.66
C ARG A 296 4.49 18.80 -17.24
N ILE A 297 5.47 19.68 -17.12
CA ILE A 297 5.86 20.30 -15.85
C ILE A 297 5.60 21.79 -15.96
N GLU A 298 4.85 22.32 -15.01
CA GLU A 298 4.49 23.74 -14.90
C GLU A 298 4.93 24.31 -13.55
N ASP A 299 4.90 25.64 -13.44
CA ASP A 299 5.10 26.32 -12.14
C ASP A 299 3.97 25.88 -11.17
N THR A 300 4.31 25.58 -9.91
CA THR A 300 3.31 25.24 -8.87
C THR A 300 2.25 26.34 -8.71
N ARG A 301 1.04 25.96 -8.29
CA ARG A 301 -0.03 26.91 -7.96
C ARG A 301 0.01 27.37 -6.50
N GLY A 302 0.89 26.78 -5.70
CA GLY A 302 0.96 26.99 -4.26
C GLY A 302 -0.14 26.24 -3.51
N PRO A 303 -0.16 26.36 -2.17
CA PRO A 303 -1.03 25.57 -1.31
C PRO A 303 -2.52 25.87 -1.51
N THR A 304 -3.35 24.85 -1.30
CA THR A 304 -4.81 24.98 -1.23
C THR A 304 -5.21 25.64 0.09
N GLN A 305 -5.59 26.93 0.05
CA GLN A 305 -5.91 27.69 1.27
C GLN A 305 -7.31 28.28 1.31
N THR A 306 -8.00 28.34 0.17
CA THR A 306 -9.34 28.90 0.06
C THR A 306 -10.31 27.90 -0.54
N VAL A 307 -11.61 28.16 -0.35
CA VAL A 307 -12.69 27.40 -1.00
C VAL A 307 -12.57 27.44 -2.52
N ALA A 308 -12.04 28.53 -3.10
CA ALA A 308 -11.80 28.63 -4.53
C ALA A 308 -10.63 27.76 -5.00
N ASP A 309 -9.56 27.64 -4.20
CA ASP A 309 -8.47 26.71 -4.48
C ASP A 309 -8.99 25.26 -4.45
N PHE A 310 -9.67 24.88 -3.37
CA PHE A 310 -10.25 23.54 -3.23
C PHE A 310 -11.22 23.22 -4.37
N ARG A 311 -12.07 24.19 -4.76
CA ARG A 311 -12.98 24.02 -5.90
C ARG A 311 -12.21 23.75 -7.19
N ARG A 312 -11.15 24.49 -7.46
CA ARG A 312 -10.31 24.32 -8.65
C ARG A 312 -9.71 22.91 -8.68
N ASP A 313 -9.14 22.47 -7.58
CA ASP A 313 -8.44 21.18 -7.51
C ASP A 313 -9.45 20.02 -7.57
N LEU A 314 -10.65 20.19 -7.01
CA LEU A 314 -11.74 19.24 -7.13
C LEU A 314 -12.26 19.10 -8.57
N VAL A 315 -12.32 20.18 -9.38
CA VAL A 315 -12.69 20.07 -10.80
C VAL A 315 -11.67 19.24 -11.57
N GLU A 316 -10.38 19.41 -11.28
CA GLU A 316 -9.31 18.63 -11.90
C GLU A 316 -9.39 17.15 -11.50
N GLN A 317 -9.66 16.88 -10.22
CA GLN A 317 -9.88 15.52 -9.73
C GLN A 317 -11.06 14.84 -10.44
N VAL A 318 -12.18 15.56 -10.63
CA VAL A 318 -13.34 15.05 -11.37
C VAL A 318 -12.97 14.74 -12.82
N GLY A 319 -12.24 15.62 -13.50
CA GLY A 319 -11.81 15.41 -14.88
C GLY A 319 -10.88 14.20 -15.03
N ALA A 320 -9.88 14.06 -14.15
CA ALA A 320 -9.00 12.90 -14.11
C ALA A 320 -9.76 11.61 -13.80
N PHE A 321 -10.67 11.63 -12.83
CA PHE A 321 -11.51 10.48 -12.47
C PHE A 321 -12.30 9.97 -13.67
N VAL A 322 -13.00 10.86 -14.38
CA VAL A 322 -13.78 10.49 -15.57
C VAL A 322 -12.89 9.88 -16.65
N PHE A 323 -11.77 10.54 -16.95
CA PHE A 323 -10.85 10.06 -17.98
C PHE A 323 -10.25 8.69 -17.64
N ASN A 324 -9.81 8.49 -16.39
CA ASN A 324 -9.26 7.21 -15.94
C ASN A 324 -10.30 6.09 -16.01
N ARG A 325 -11.57 6.40 -15.74
CA ARG A 325 -12.69 5.46 -15.88
C ARG A 325 -12.92 5.07 -17.35
N ARG A 326 -12.77 5.99 -18.31
CA ARG A 326 -12.79 5.67 -19.75
C ARG A 326 -11.64 4.72 -20.12
N LEU A 327 -10.40 5.06 -19.74
CA LEU A 327 -9.23 4.20 -20.00
C LEU A 327 -9.44 2.80 -19.43
N GLN A 328 -9.87 2.71 -18.17
CA GLN A 328 -10.15 1.43 -17.51
C GLN A 328 -11.24 0.63 -18.23
N ALA A 329 -12.30 1.27 -18.74
CA ALA A 329 -13.36 0.61 -19.49
C ALA A 329 -12.83 0.04 -20.82
N ARG A 330 -12.01 0.80 -21.56
CA ARG A 330 -11.41 0.35 -22.83
C ARG A 330 -10.39 -0.76 -22.65
N VAL A 331 -9.54 -0.67 -21.62
CA VAL A 331 -8.68 -1.77 -21.18
C VAL A 331 -9.53 -3.00 -20.85
N SER A 332 -10.64 -2.79 -20.16
CA SER A 332 -11.54 -3.89 -19.79
C SER A 332 -12.15 -4.56 -21.03
N ALA A 333 -12.57 -3.77 -22.02
CA ALA A 333 -13.12 -4.27 -23.27
C ALA A 333 -12.07 -4.89 -24.22
N GLY A 334 -10.76 -4.70 -23.96
CA GLY A 334 -9.69 -5.15 -24.85
C GLY A 334 -9.56 -4.30 -26.12
N GLU A 335 -9.98 -3.03 -26.06
CA GLU A 335 -10.04 -2.10 -27.19
C GLU A 335 -8.76 -1.26 -27.37
N VAL A 336 -7.76 -1.47 -26.51
CA VAL A 336 -6.50 -0.72 -26.48
C VAL A 336 -5.32 -1.68 -26.34
N ALA A 337 -4.16 -1.27 -26.83
CA ALA A 337 -2.93 -2.05 -26.84
C ALA A 337 -2.19 -2.07 -25.49
N PHE A 338 -2.49 -1.13 -24.59
CA PHE A 338 -1.93 -1.09 -23.24
C PHE A 338 -2.78 -1.89 -22.24
N ARG A 339 -2.16 -2.32 -21.15
CA ARG A 339 -2.78 -3.13 -20.09
C ARG A 339 -3.30 -2.29 -18.93
N SER A 340 -2.74 -1.12 -18.74
CA SER A 340 -3.16 -0.13 -17.75
C SER A 340 -2.81 1.25 -18.28
N GLY A 341 -3.63 2.23 -17.92
CA GLY A 341 -3.35 3.63 -18.20
C GLY A 341 -4.03 4.53 -17.18
N THR A 342 -3.44 5.70 -16.95
CA THR A 342 -3.93 6.68 -15.99
C THR A 342 -3.54 8.08 -16.46
N ALA A 343 -4.25 9.09 -15.98
CA ALA A 343 -3.89 10.48 -16.07
C ALA A 343 -4.11 11.17 -14.73
N SER A 344 -3.24 12.10 -14.39
CA SER A 344 -3.27 12.84 -13.14
C SER A 344 -2.67 14.23 -13.30
N MET A 345 -3.08 15.10 -12.38
CA MET A 345 -2.53 16.44 -12.17
C MET A 345 -2.25 16.55 -10.68
N MET A 346 -1.02 16.88 -10.31
CA MET A 346 -0.64 17.05 -8.91
C MET A 346 0.45 18.11 -8.78
N ASP A 347 0.52 18.77 -7.63
CA ASP A 347 1.66 19.60 -7.29
C ASP A 347 2.67 18.73 -6.51
N LEU A 348 3.94 18.77 -6.90
CA LEU A 348 5.03 18.01 -6.31
C LEU A 348 5.99 18.95 -5.57
N PHE A 349 6.33 18.55 -4.35
CA PHE A 349 7.38 19.16 -3.52
C PHE A 349 7.23 20.67 -3.33
N SER A 350 5.97 21.15 -3.33
CA SER A 350 5.60 22.58 -3.28
C SER A 350 6.29 23.45 -4.35
N SER A 351 6.76 22.84 -5.43
CA SER A 351 7.71 23.46 -6.38
C SER A 351 7.27 23.34 -7.82
N PHE A 352 6.67 22.21 -8.18
CA PHE A 352 6.30 21.89 -9.56
C PHE A 352 4.87 21.43 -9.64
N ARG A 353 4.21 21.73 -10.74
CA ARG A 353 2.97 21.07 -11.12
C ARG A 353 3.28 20.00 -12.15
N TYR A 354 2.96 18.76 -11.83
CA TYR A 354 3.21 17.57 -12.65
C TYR A 354 1.89 17.08 -13.25
N ILE A 355 1.79 17.17 -14.57
CA ILE A 355 0.64 16.70 -15.34
C ILE A 355 1.12 15.53 -16.19
N THR A 356 0.52 14.37 -15.99
CA THR A 356 0.94 13.16 -16.70
C THR A 356 -0.24 12.35 -17.17
N ALA A 357 -0.10 11.74 -18.34
CA ALA A 357 -0.92 10.63 -18.78
C ALA A 357 0.01 9.49 -19.20
N SER A 358 -0.17 8.31 -18.62
CA SER A 358 0.74 7.18 -18.83
C SER A 358 -0.01 5.89 -19.14
N ALA A 359 0.69 4.98 -19.80
CA ALA A 359 0.20 3.65 -20.14
C ALA A 359 1.34 2.61 -20.15
N THR A 360 1.01 1.38 -19.76
CA THR A 360 1.98 0.28 -19.64
C THR A 360 1.54 -0.94 -20.44
N GLY A 361 2.45 -1.60 -21.17
CA GLY A 361 2.10 -2.70 -22.07
C GLY A 361 3.28 -3.47 -22.68
N GLU A 362 3.02 -4.07 -23.84
CA GLU A 362 3.97 -4.84 -24.65
C GLU A 362 4.94 -3.94 -25.40
N SER A 363 6.23 -4.27 -25.38
CA SER A 363 7.26 -3.44 -26.05
C SER A 363 7.13 -3.39 -27.56
N GLU A 364 6.69 -4.47 -28.18
CA GLU A 364 6.42 -4.54 -29.62
C GLU A 364 5.27 -3.62 -30.04
N LYS A 365 4.39 -3.26 -29.09
CA LYS A 365 3.18 -2.45 -29.30
C LYS A 365 3.32 -1.01 -28.84
N TRP A 366 4.54 -0.52 -28.60
CA TRP A 366 4.73 0.83 -28.06
C TRP A 366 4.04 1.90 -28.91
N ARG A 367 4.01 1.72 -30.24
CA ARG A 367 3.40 2.69 -31.17
C ARG A 367 1.89 2.67 -31.08
N GLU A 368 1.27 1.49 -31.04
CA GLU A 368 -0.17 1.34 -30.83
C GLU A 368 -0.59 1.85 -29.46
N MET A 369 0.19 1.58 -28.42
CA MET A 369 -0.08 2.08 -27.07
C MET A 369 -0.04 3.61 -27.00
N LEU A 370 1.00 4.23 -27.58
CA LEU A 370 1.09 5.69 -27.66
C LEU A 370 -0.10 6.25 -28.45
N PHE A 371 -0.43 5.65 -29.59
CA PHE A 371 -1.57 6.05 -30.39
C PHE A 371 -2.89 5.97 -29.63
N ASP A 372 -3.16 4.86 -28.93
CA ASP A 372 -4.39 4.66 -28.16
C ASP A 372 -4.49 5.65 -26.99
N LEU A 373 -3.40 5.89 -26.27
CA LEU A 373 -3.37 6.85 -25.16
C LEU A 373 -3.60 8.29 -25.66
N VAL A 374 -2.88 8.70 -26.70
CA VAL A 374 -2.97 10.05 -27.28
C VAL A 374 -4.34 10.28 -27.91
N THR A 375 -4.87 9.32 -28.66
CA THR A 375 -6.18 9.48 -29.29
C THR A 375 -7.33 9.50 -28.28
N GLU A 376 -7.20 8.81 -27.14
CA GLU A 376 -8.20 8.93 -26.07
C GLU A 376 -8.11 10.29 -25.37
N LEU A 377 -6.89 10.82 -25.13
CA LEU A 377 -6.71 12.19 -24.64
C LEU A 377 -7.31 13.22 -25.58
N GLU A 378 -7.00 13.15 -26.88
CA GLU A 378 -7.55 14.06 -27.89
C GLU A 378 -9.06 13.92 -28.04
N ARG A 379 -9.61 12.71 -27.85
CA ARG A 379 -11.06 12.51 -27.83
C ARG A 379 -11.72 13.24 -26.67
N ALA A 380 -11.15 13.12 -25.46
CA ALA A 380 -11.61 13.85 -24.29
C ALA A 380 -11.46 15.37 -24.48
N ARG A 381 -10.39 15.84 -25.13
CA ARG A 381 -10.20 17.26 -25.46
C ARG A 381 -11.23 17.78 -26.47
N ALA A 382 -11.46 17.04 -27.54
CA ALA A 382 -12.30 17.46 -28.66
C ALA A 382 -13.80 17.41 -28.31
N PHE A 383 -14.23 16.36 -27.62
CA PHE A 383 -15.66 16.10 -27.36
C PHE A 383 -16.07 16.30 -25.90
N GLY A 384 -15.11 16.42 -24.97
CA GLY A 384 -15.40 16.53 -23.55
C GLY A 384 -15.92 15.23 -22.93
N PHE A 385 -16.56 15.40 -21.79
CA PHE A 385 -17.21 14.35 -21.01
C PHE A 385 -18.73 14.36 -21.22
N THR A 386 -19.41 13.29 -20.81
CA THR A 386 -20.89 13.25 -20.82
C THR A 386 -21.47 13.63 -19.46
N GLU A 387 -22.74 14.03 -19.41
CA GLU A 387 -23.44 14.30 -18.14
C GLU A 387 -23.46 13.05 -17.25
N ARG A 388 -23.60 11.88 -17.86
CA ARG A 388 -23.58 10.60 -17.15
C ARG A 388 -22.23 10.35 -16.47
N GLU A 389 -21.13 10.65 -17.16
CA GLU A 389 -19.79 10.49 -16.58
C GLU A 389 -19.54 11.44 -15.43
N LEU A 390 -20.01 12.69 -15.54
CA LEU A 390 -19.97 13.65 -14.44
C LEU A 390 -20.81 13.17 -13.24
N ASP A 391 -21.99 12.61 -13.49
CA ASP A 391 -22.84 12.05 -12.44
C ASP A 391 -22.23 10.81 -11.77
N ASP A 392 -21.58 9.93 -12.53
CA ASP A 392 -20.80 8.81 -12.01
C ASP A 392 -19.68 9.32 -11.09
N ALA A 393 -18.94 10.34 -11.51
CA ALA A 393 -17.87 10.95 -10.72
C ALA A 393 -18.39 11.59 -9.43
N ARG A 394 -19.48 12.36 -9.50
CA ARG A 394 -20.13 12.95 -8.32
C ARG A 394 -20.52 11.89 -7.30
N ARG A 395 -21.20 10.82 -7.75
CA ARG A 395 -21.64 9.73 -6.88
C ARG A 395 -20.45 9.01 -6.25
N ALA A 396 -19.43 8.67 -7.05
CA ALA A 396 -18.25 7.95 -6.58
C ALA A 396 -17.44 8.77 -5.55
N LEU A 397 -17.08 10.01 -5.89
CA LEU A 397 -16.25 10.86 -5.03
C LEU A 397 -16.99 11.26 -3.74
N THR A 398 -18.29 11.56 -3.83
CA THR A 398 -19.09 11.86 -2.63
C THR A 398 -19.22 10.64 -1.72
N ALA A 399 -19.47 9.45 -2.29
CA ALA A 399 -19.57 8.21 -1.50
C ALA A 399 -18.23 7.87 -0.82
N GLN A 400 -17.11 7.99 -1.54
CA GLN A 400 -15.77 7.80 -0.98
C GLN A 400 -15.50 8.76 0.20
N MET A 401 -15.80 10.04 0.00
CA MET A 401 -15.60 11.06 1.04
C MET A 401 -16.54 10.85 2.23
N ARG A 402 -17.79 10.45 1.99
CA ARG A 402 -18.75 10.14 3.06
C ARG A 402 -18.28 8.94 3.89
N GLN A 403 -17.81 7.89 3.23
CA GLN A 403 -17.21 6.74 3.91
C GLN A 403 -16.04 7.17 4.79
N PHE A 404 -15.11 7.96 4.24
CA PHE A 404 -13.94 8.43 4.99
C PHE A 404 -14.36 9.29 6.20
N SER A 405 -15.37 10.15 6.06
CA SER A 405 -15.96 10.93 7.17
C SER A 405 -16.56 10.06 8.28
N MET A 406 -17.21 8.95 7.94
CA MET A 406 -17.75 8.01 8.94
C MET A 406 -16.65 7.21 9.64
N MET A 407 -15.50 7.00 8.98
CA MET A 407 -14.41 6.20 9.52
C MET A 407 -13.36 7.02 10.28
N GLU A 408 -13.24 8.33 10.04
CA GLU A 408 -12.17 9.23 10.54
C GLU A 408 -11.86 9.03 12.03
N ASN A 409 -12.89 9.00 12.88
CA ASN A 409 -12.75 8.86 14.34
C ASN A 409 -12.24 7.48 14.79
N THR A 410 -12.33 6.47 13.93
CA THR A 410 -11.84 5.10 14.17
C THR A 410 -10.63 4.75 13.31
N LEU A 411 -10.00 5.74 12.66
CA LEU A 411 -8.70 5.55 12.04
C LEU A 411 -7.61 5.41 13.11
N PRO A 412 -6.53 4.67 12.84
CA PRO A 412 -5.39 4.63 13.75
C PRO A 412 -4.75 6.01 13.83
N ALA A 413 -4.27 6.39 15.02
CA ALA A 413 -3.56 7.64 15.25
C ALA A 413 -2.45 7.90 14.21
N SER A 414 -1.67 6.87 13.86
CA SER A 414 -0.60 6.95 12.85
C SER A 414 -1.07 7.39 11.47
N LEU A 415 -2.28 7.03 11.06
CA LEU A 415 -2.86 7.46 9.78
C LEU A 415 -3.32 8.93 9.83
N ILE A 416 -3.92 9.35 10.95
CA ILE A 416 -4.32 10.75 11.15
C ILE A 416 -3.08 11.65 11.21
N THR A 417 -2.03 11.20 11.89
CA THR A 417 -0.72 11.85 11.90
C THR A 417 -0.17 12.05 10.48
N GLN A 418 -0.30 11.04 9.59
CA GLN A 418 0.12 11.17 8.19
C GLN A 418 -0.69 12.21 7.42
N ILE A 419 -2.00 12.31 7.68
CA ILE A 419 -2.86 13.33 7.07
C ILE A 419 -2.44 14.74 7.52
N ILE A 420 -2.15 14.91 8.81
CA ILE A 420 -1.65 16.19 9.35
C ILE A 420 -0.28 16.52 8.74
N LEU A 421 0.62 15.54 8.67
CA LEU A 421 1.96 15.70 8.08
C LEU A 421 1.89 16.17 6.64
N GLN A 422 0.97 15.62 5.83
CA GLN A 422 0.77 16.06 4.46
C GLN A 422 0.36 17.54 4.40
N GLY A 423 -0.64 17.96 5.20
CA GLY A 423 -1.06 19.36 5.28
C GLY A 423 0.05 20.30 5.76
N VAL A 424 0.89 19.86 6.72
CA VAL A 424 2.07 20.60 7.17
C VAL A 424 3.08 20.79 6.03
N ASN A 425 3.41 19.71 5.31
CA ASN A 425 4.40 19.77 4.24
C ASN A 425 3.93 20.61 3.05
N GLU A 426 2.66 20.47 2.68
CA GLU A 426 2.05 21.20 1.56
C GLU A 426 1.70 22.66 1.93
N GLY A 427 1.62 23.00 3.23
CA GLY A 427 1.24 24.34 3.70
C GLY A 427 -0.27 24.59 3.62
N GLU A 428 -1.06 23.52 3.75
CA GLU A 428 -2.52 23.50 3.65
C GLU A 428 -3.19 23.41 5.02
N PRO A 429 -4.36 24.05 5.22
CA PRO A 429 -5.15 23.84 6.42
C PRO A 429 -5.62 22.38 6.51
N VAL A 430 -5.29 21.71 7.62
CA VAL A 430 -5.81 20.36 7.88
C VAL A 430 -7.30 20.45 8.20
N MET A 431 -8.15 19.93 7.31
CA MET A 431 -9.60 19.84 7.50
C MET A 431 -10.00 18.47 8.03
N SER A 432 -11.05 18.39 8.85
CA SER A 432 -11.73 17.11 9.12
C SER A 432 -12.40 16.56 7.88
N ALA A 433 -12.54 15.24 7.81
CA ALA A 433 -13.25 14.56 6.72
C ALA A 433 -14.71 15.06 6.60
N THR A 434 -15.36 15.37 7.71
CA THR A 434 -16.71 15.96 7.69
C THR A 434 -16.72 17.34 7.02
N GLN A 435 -15.76 18.22 7.32
CA GLN A 435 -15.64 19.53 6.66
C GLN A 435 -15.37 19.39 5.15
N GLN A 436 -14.53 18.42 4.76
CA GLN A 436 -14.26 18.14 3.35
C GLN A 436 -15.51 17.63 2.63
N LEU A 437 -16.25 16.70 3.26
CA LEU A 437 -17.53 16.20 2.74
C LEU A 437 -18.55 17.32 2.53
N GLU A 438 -18.76 18.16 3.55
CA GLU A 438 -19.68 19.30 3.46
C GLU A 438 -19.28 20.26 2.33
N LEU A 439 -17.98 20.49 2.15
CA LEU A 439 -17.47 21.33 1.07
C LEU A 439 -17.68 20.69 -0.31
N MET A 440 -17.45 19.39 -0.44
CA MET A 440 -17.71 18.63 -1.67
C MET A 440 -19.21 18.60 -2.00
N GLU A 441 -20.08 18.33 -1.02
CA GLU A 441 -21.54 18.33 -1.20
C GLU A 441 -22.06 19.72 -1.57
N ARG A 442 -21.40 20.79 -1.12
CA ARG A 442 -21.69 22.17 -1.51
C ARG A 442 -21.24 22.50 -2.93
N LEU A 443 -20.08 22.00 -3.37
CA LEU A 443 -19.43 22.44 -4.62
C LEU A 443 -19.72 21.53 -5.83
N LEU A 444 -19.70 20.20 -5.67
CA LEU A 444 -19.88 19.25 -6.77
C LEU A 444 -21.17 19.42 -7.58
N PRO A 445 -22.33 19.78 -6.97
CA PRO A 445 -23.55 20.00 -7.73
C PRO A 445 -23.45 21.15 -8.75
N ASP A 446 -22.59 22.14 -8.49
CA ASP A 446 -22.43 23.32 -9.35
C ASP A 446 -21.53 23.07 -10.57
N PHE A 447 -20.84 21.94 -10.61
CA PHE A 447 -19.91 21.63 -11.71
C PHE A 447 -20.71 21.39 -12.99
N THR A 448 -20.17 21.80 -14.14
CA THR A 448 -20.80 21.51 -15.44
C THR A 448 -19.87 20.66 -16.29
N VAL A 449 -20.44 19.86 -17.19
CA VAL A 449 -19.65 19.10 -18.17
C VAL A 449 -18.70 20.01 -18.94
N GLU A 450 -19.14 21.19 -19.35
CA GLU A 450 -18.31 22.16 -20.07
C GLU A 450 -17.12 22.65 -19.25
N GLU A 451 -17.33 22.92 -17.95
CA GLU A 451 -16.27 23.34 -17.04
C GLU A 451 -15.22 22.25 -16.87
N VAL A 452 -15.63 21.04 -16.49
CA VAL A 452 -14.74 19.90 -16.27
C VAL A 452 -13.97 19.56 -17.55
N SER A 453 -14.67 19.54 -18.68
CA SER A 453 -14.06 19.28 -19.99
C SER A 453 -13.05 20.35 -20.37
N THR A 454 -13.34 21.62 -20.08
CA THR A 454 -12.41 22.73 -20.37
C THR A 454 -11.16 22.67 -19.49
N VAL A 455 -11.31 22.38 -18.20
CA VAL A 455 -10.17 22.23 -17.29
C VAL A 455 -9.27 21.07 -17.73
N PHE A 456 -9.86 19.91 -18.02
CA PHE A 456 -9.13 18.75 -18.52
C PHE A 456 -8.43 19.06 -19.86
N ARG A 457 -9.14 19.70 -20.80
CA ARG A 457 -8.59 20.12 -22.10
C ARG A 457 -7.39 21.07 -21.95
N ASN A 458 -7.43 21.98 -20.99
CA ASN A 458 -6.33 22.92 -20.77
C ASN A 458 -5.12 22.26 -20.08
N ALA A 459 -5.35 21.26 -19.23
CA ALA A 459 -4.27 20.53 -18.57
C ALA A 459 -3.47 19.65 -19.54
N PHE A 460 -4.16 18.95 -20.45
CA PHE A 460 -3.54 17.94 -21.32
C PHE A 460 -3.30 18.44 -22.75
N THR A 461 -2.58 19.55 -22.95
CA THR A 461 -2.24 20.06 -24.29
C THR A 461 -1.21 19.19 -25.02
N PRO A 462 -1.34 18.96 -26.34
CA PRO A 462 -0.32 18.24 -27.11
C PRO A 462 0.94 19.08 -27.35
N GLU A 463 0.83 20.42 -27.30
CA GLU A 463 1.98 21.32 -27.40
C GLU A 463 2.78 21.34 -26.10
N ARG A 464 4.11 21.43 -26.24
CA ARG A 464 5.05 21.55 -25.12
C ARG A 464 4.88 20.39 -24.14
N THR A 465 4.95 19.18 -24.68
CA THR A 465 4.77 17.93 -23.96
C THR A 465 5.95 17.02 -24.23
N ALA A 466 6.48 16.41 -23.17
CA ALA A 466 7.51 15.39 -23.26
C ALA A 466 6.84 14.02 -23.47
N PHE A 467 7.18 13.34 -24.56
CA PHE A 467 6.79 11.96 -24.84
C PHE A 467 7.89 11.02 -24.35
N VAL A 468 7.65 10.37 -23.22
CA VAL A 468 8.62 9.47 -22.58
C VAL A 468 8.27 8.02 -22.94
N VAL A 469 9.26 7.26 -23.41
CA VAL A 469 9.18 5.81 -23.60
C VAL A 469 10.29 5.15 -22.79
N GLN A 470 9.92 4.34 -21.80
CA GLN A 470 10.83 3.48 -21.05
C GLN A 470 10.60 2.05 -21.51
N THR A 471 11.61 1.40 -22.08
CA THR A 471 11.43 0.12 -22.80
C THR A 471 12.65 -0.79 -22.66
N PRO A 472 12.52 -2.12 -22.84
CA PRO A 472 13.67 -3.00 -22.85
C PRO A 472 14.62 -2.67 -24.01
N GLU A 473 15.91 -2.90 -23.83
CA GLU A 473 16.86 -2.89 -24.94
C GLU A 473 16.52 -3.97 -25.98
N GLY A 474 16.71 -3.69 -27.27
CA GLY A 474 16.51 -4.67 -28.34
C GLY A 474 16.02 -4.09 -29.65
N GLU A 475 15.44 -4.95 -30.49
CA GLU A 475 15.04 -4.62 -31.87
C GLU A 475 13.86 -3.63 -31.96
N HIS A 476 13.08 -3.49 -30.88
CA HIS A 476 11.85 -2.68 -30.85
C HIS A 476 12.02 -1.30 -30.18
N VAL A 477 13.26 -0.91 -29.87
CA VAL A 477 13.54 0.42 -29.26
C VAL A 477 13.30 1.50 -30.32
N PRO A 478 12.35 2.44 -30.08
CA PRO A 478 12.14 3.52 -31.01
C PRO A 478 13.22 4.59 -30.88
N THR A 479 13.47 5.32 -31.97
CA THR A 479 14.18 6.59 -31.88
C THR A 479 13.27 7.66 -31.28
N GLU A 480 13.84 8.66 -30.61
CA GLU A 480 13.07 9.81 -30.09
C GLU A 480 12.28 10.52 -31.19
N ARG A 481 12.85 10.61 -32.41
CA ARG A 481 12.15 11.15 -33.57
C ARG A 481 10.90 10.32 -33.91
N GLU A 482 10.99 9.00 -33.93
CA GLU A 482 9.83 8.14 -34.21
C GLU A 482 8.75 8.24 -33.13
N VAL A 483 9.13 8.40 -31.86
CA VAL A 483 8.17 8.62 -30.76
C VAL A 483 7.45 9.95 -30.96
N LEU A 484 8.19 11.02 -31.22
CA LEU A 484 7.63 12.35 -31.44
C LEU A 484 6.70 12.36 -32.66
N ASP A 485 7.16 11.84 -33.81
CA ASP A 485 6.37 11.78 -35.04
C ASP A 485 5.08 10.93 -34.85
N ALA A 486 5.16 9.82 -34.10
CA ALA A 486 3.99 9.00 -33.79
C ALA A 486 3.00 9.72 -32.86
N GLY A 487 3.50 10.44 -31.86
CA GLY A 487 2.67 11.29 -31.00
C GLY A 487 1.96 12.39 -31.78
N GLU A 488 2.68 13.13 -32.62
CA GLU A 488 2.12 14.17 -33.50
C GLU A 488 1.09 13.61 -34.49
N GLN A 489 1.34 12.43 -35.07
CA GLN A 489 0.39 11.76 -35.94
C GLN A 489 -0.89 11.36 -35.20
N ALA A 490 -0.77 10.83 -33.98
CA ALA A 490 -1.91 10.47 -33.15
C ALA A 490 -2.74 11.71 -32.79
N VAL A 491 -2.09 12.84 -32.46
CA VAL A 491 -2.76 14.12 -32.21
C VAL A 491 -3.55 14.61 -33.43
N ALA A 492 -3.01 14.44 -34.65
CA ALA A 492 -3.65 14.88 -35.88
C ALA A 492 -4.79 13.96 -36.37
N THR A 493 -5.10 12.87 -35.66
CA THR A 493 -6.10 11.89 -36.09
C THR A 493 -7.51 12.46 -35.97
N GLU A 494 -8.35 12.23 -36.97
CA GLU A 494 -9.77 12.58 -36.90
C GLU A 494 -10.51 11.57 -36.03
N LEU A 495 -11.21 12.07 -35.00
CA LEU A 495 -11.84 11.24 -33.97
C LEU A 495 -13.36 11.39 -34.04
N ALA A 496 -14.06 10.32 -33.66
CA ALA A 496 -15.50 10.37 -33.38
C ALA A 496 -15.76 10.63 -31.90
N ALA A 497 -16.95 11.09 -31.54
CA ALA A 497 -17.39 11.08 -30.14
C ALA A 497 -17.61 9.63 -29.66
N ILE A 498 -17.48 9.40 -28.35
CA ILE A 498 -17.97 8.17 -27.72
C ILE A 498 -19.48 8.34 -27.49
N GLU A 499 -20.26 7.32 -27.85
CA GLU A 499 -21.68 7.24 -27.52
C GLU A 499 -21.87 6.59 -26.15
N ASP A 500 -22.92 6.97 -25.43
CA ASP A 500 -23.28 6.35 -24.16
C ASP A 500 -23.97 5.01 -24.43
N ASP A 501 -23.38 3.91 -23.93
CA ASP A 501 -23.98 2.57 -24.04
C ASP A 501 -25.14 2.37 -23.05
N ASP A 502 -26.13 1.56 -23.43
CA ASP A 502 -27.17 1.08 -22.51
C ASP A 502 -26.50 0.23 -21.40
N ARG A 503 -26.71 0.61 -20.13
CA ARG A 503 -26.22 -0.15 -18.96
C ARG A 503 -27.38 -0.79 -18.21
N PRO A 504 -27.17 -1.97 -17.60
CA PRO A 504 -28.13 -2.53 -16.66
C PRO A 504 -28.42 -1.56 -15.51
N GLU A 505 -29.68 -1.52 -15.06
CA GLU A 505 -30.11 -0.70 -13.92
C GLU A 505 -30.08 -1.45 -12.59
N ASN A 506 -30.11 -2.79 -12.63
CA ASN A 506 -30.18 -3.65 -11.45
C ASN A 506 -29.12 -4.77 -11.52
N ILE A 507 -28.60 -5.19 -10.36
CA ILE A 507 -27.70 -6.35 -10.25
C ILE A 507 -28.48 -7.66 -10.42
N MET A 508 -29.67 -7.77 -9.80
CA MET A 508 -30.56 -8.93 -9.91
C MET A 508 -32.02 -8.51 -10.06
N GLU A 509 -32.73 -9.08 -11.03
CA GLU A 509 -34.17 -8.88 -11.22
C GLU A 509 -35.01 -9.58 -10.14
N THR A 510 -34.52 -10.67 -9.57
CA THR A 510 -35.24 -11.45 -8.55
C THR A 510 -34.25 -11.98 -7.52
N LEU A 511 -34.49 -11.64 -6.26
CA LEU A 511 -33.67 -12.10 -5.15
C LEU A 511 -33.90 -13.59 -4.85
N PRO A 512 -32.85 -14.34 -4.45
CA PRO A 512 -32.97 -15.75 -4.12
C PRO A 512 -33.77 -15.98 -2.83
N SER A 513 -34.41 -17.15 -2.72
CA SER A 513 -35.10 -17.55 -1.49
C SER A 513 -34.10 -17.97 -0.41
N PRO A 514 -34.20 -17.47 0.83
CA PRO A 514 -33.22 -17.75 1.86
C PRO A 514 -33.25 -19.20 2.34
N GLY A 515 -32.06 -19.77 2.59
CA GLY A 515 -31.89 -21.05 3.28
C GLY A 515 -32.28 -20.98 4.76
N ARG A 516 -32.17 -22.10 5.48
CA ARG A 516 -32.51 -22.20 6.90
C ARG A 516 -31.29 -22.53 7.75
N VAL A 517 -31.26 -22.01 8.98
CA VAL A 517 -30.28 -22.44 9.98
C VAL A 517 -30.70 -23.82 10.50
N ALA A 518 -29.82 -24.79 10.37
CA ALA A 518 -30.04 -26.16 10.82
C ALA A 518 -29.50 -26.39 12.24
N GLU A 519 -28.30 -25.90 12.53
CA GLU A 519 -27.62 -26.03 13.83
C GLU A 519 -26.96 -24.70 14.18
N MET A 520 -26.90 -24.36 15.48
CA MET A 520 -26.21 -23.16 15.95
C MET A 520 -25.49 -23.39 17.27
N THR A 521 -24.39 -22.66 17.45
CA THR A 521 -23.54 -22.65 18.65
C THR A 521 -23.12 -21.20 18.93
N ILE A 522 -23.13 -20.80 20.21
CA ILE A 522 -22.59 -19.53 20.67
C ILE A 522 -21.33 -19.84 21.49
N HIS A 523 -20.22 -19.17 21.17
CA HIS A 523 -18.96 -19.26 21.88
C HIS A 523 -18.81 -18.01 22.75
N PRO A 524 -19.20 -18.04 24.04
CA PRO A 524 -19.32 -16.82 24.84
C PRO A 524 -17.99 -16.11 25.09
N GLU A 525 -16.88 -16.86 25.26
CA GLU A 525 -15.57 -16.25 25.56
C GLU A 525 -14.97 -15.50 24.36
N SER A 526 -15.27 -15.96 23.14
CA SER A 526 -14.83 -15.32 21.91
C SER A 526 -15.93 -14.50 21.25
N GLU A 527 -17.12 -14.42 21.84
CA GLU A 527 -18.30 -13.73 21.28
C GLU A 527 -18.66 -14.18 19.83
N VAL A 528 -18.16 -15.34 19.41
CA VAL A 528 -18.41 -15.88 18.06
C VAL A 528 -19.72 -16.65 18.06
N PHE A 529 -20.58 -16.33 17.10
CA PHE A 529 -21.71 -17.16 16.71
C PHE A 529 -21.31 -18.07 15.55
N SER A 530 -21.67 -19.35 15.64
CA SER A 530 -21.41 -20.33 14.60
C SER A 530 -22.68 -21.08 14.22
N ALA A 531 -22.94 -21.29 12.94
CA ALA A 531 -24.11 -22.01 12.45
C ALA A 531 -23.82 -22.93 11.27
N TRP A 532 -24.64 -23.97 11.11
CA TRP A 532 -24.76 -24.73 9.87
C TRP A 532 -26.07 -24.36 9.19
N LEU A 533 -26.01 -24.05 7.90
CA LEU A 533 -27.20 -23.91 7.07
C LEU A 533 -27.66 -25.29 6.56
N ASP A 534 -28.94 -25.40 6.19
CA ASP A 534 -29.53 -26.65 5.71
C ASP A 534 -28.98 -27.12 4.35
N ASN A 535 -28.29 -26.26 3.61
CA ASN A 535 -27.55 -26.60 2.40
C ASN A 535 -26.08 -27.05 2.65
N GLY A 536 -25.63 -27.11 3.91
CA GLY A 536 -24.28 -27.58 4.27
C GLY A 536 -23.22 -26.49 4.39
N VAL A 537 -23.57 -25.21 4.23
CA VAL A 537 -22.67 -24.06 4.43
C VAL A 537 -22.41 -23.83 5.92
N ARG A 538 -21.14 -23.58 6.26
CA ARG A 538 -20.70 -23.16 7.60
C ARG A 538 -20.69 -21.63 7.69
N VAL A 539 -21.20 -21.06 8.78
CA VAL A 539 -21.21 -19.60 8.99
C VAL A 539 -20.67 -19.26 10.37
N HIS A 540 -19.78 -18.28 10.42
CA HIS A 540 -19.24 -17.65 11.62
C HIS A 540 -19.56 -16.17 11.61
N HIS A 541 -19.93 -15.63 12.76
CA HIS A 541 -20.18 -14.22 12.92
C HIS A 541 -19.59 -13.70 14.24
N ARG A 542 -18.94 -12.54 14.18
CA ARG A 542 -18.51 -11.79 15.35
C ARG A 542 -18.81 -10.30 15.11
N PHE A 543 -19.64 -9.72 15.97
CA PHE A 543 -19.87 -8.27 15.97
C PHE A 543 -18.62 -7.57 16.51
N MET A 544 -18.20 -6.50 15.86
CA MET A 544 -17.08 -5.66 16.29
C MET A 544 -17.32 -4.21 15.86
N ASP A 545 -17.27 -3.28 16.80
CA ASP A 545 -17.49 -1.85 16.59
C ASP A 545 -16.20 -1.01 16.60
N TYR A 546 -15.04 -1.66 16.75
CA TYR A 546 -13.73 -0.99 16.72
C TYR A 546 -13.48 -0.21 15.40
N ARG A 547 -14.08 -0.66 14.30
CA ARG A 547 -14.19 0.10 13.04
C ARG A 547 -15.66 0.43 12.80
N GLU A 548 -15.99 1.70 12.88
CA GLU A 548 -17.37 2.14 12.67
C GLU A 548 -17.77 2.00 11.21
N ASN A 549 -19.05 1.68 10.98
CA ASN A 549 -19.66 1.53 9.66
C ASN A 549 -18.88 0.64 8.67
N GLN A 550 -18.21 -0.40 9.17
CA GLN A 550 -17.45 -1.32 8.34
C GLN A 550 -17.68 -2.77 8.75
N ALA A 551 -18.03 -3.59 7.77
CA ALA A 551 -18.12 -5.04 7.95
C ALA A 551 -17.56 -5.78 6.74
N THR A 552 -17.08 -6.99 6.98
CA THR A 552 -16.49 -7.89 5.98
C THR A 552 -17.17 -9.25 6.04
N ILE A 553 -17.63 -9.72 4.88
CA ILE A 553 -18.14 -11.06 4.64
C ILE A 553 -17.11 -11.78 3.76
N ARG A 554 -16.42 -12.77 4.31
CA ARG A 554 -15.48 -13.64 3.57
C ARG A 554 -16.11 -15.00 3.35
N ILE A 555 -16.27 -15.38 2.09
CA ILE A 555 -16.81 -16.66 1.63
C ILE A 555 -15.62 -17.49 1.15
N THR A 556 -15.33 -18.58 1.85
CA THR A 556 -14.21 -19.48 1.59
C THR A 556 -14.73 -20.80 1.03
N LEU A 557 -14.23 -21.19 -0.13
CA LEU A 557 -14.45 -22.48 -0.75
C LEU A 557 -13.24 -23.37 -0.48
N GLY A 558 -13.46 -24.60 0.02
CA GLY A 558 -12.43 -25.63 0.13
C GLY A 558 -12.09 -26.23 -1.23
N ALA A 559 -11.38 -25.46 -2.05
CA ALA A 559 -10.96 -25.79 -3.41
C ALA A 559 -9.70 -25.00 -3.76
N GLY A 560 -8.92 -25.43 -4.75
CA GLY A 560 -7.77 -24.65 -5.20
C GLY A 560 -6.79 -25.40 -6.09
N SER A 561 -5.61 -24.83 -6.28
CA SER A 561 -4.58 -25.42 -7.14
C SER A 561 -4.02 -26.77 -6.62
N ILE A 562 -4.31 -27.14 -5.37
CA ILE A 562 -3.98 -28.44 -4.78
C ILE A 562 -4.69 -29.61 -5.50
N GLU A 563 -5.81 -29.34 -6.16
CA GLU A 563 -6.59 -30.28 -6.97
C GLU A 563 -6.06 -30.40 -8.42
N GLU A 564 -5.11 -29.56 -8.82
CA GLU A 564 -4.54 -29.61 -10.16
C GLU A 564 -3.67 -30.86 -10.36
N THR A 565 -3.64 -31.31 -11.61
CA THR A 565 -2.72 -32.33 -12.11
C THR A 565 -1.78 -31.69 -13.12
N ALA A 566 -0.80 -32.44 -13.63
CA ALA A 566 0.03 -31.98 -14.75
C ALA A 566 -0.80 -31.50 -15.96
N ALA A 567 -1.97 -32.11 -16.21
CA ALA A 567 -2.82 -31.77 -17.35
C ALA A 567 -3.72 -30.54 -17.11
N THR A 568 -3.95 -30.16 -15.85
CA THR A 568 -4.83 -29.04 -15.46
C THR A 568 -4.08 -27.90 -14.79
N ARG A 569 -2.75 -27.95 -14.87
CA ARG A 569 -1.83 -27.02 -14.21
C ARG A 569 -2.11 -25.58 -14.65
N GLY A 570 -2.36 -24.69 -13.69
CA GLY A 570 -2.61 -23.27 -13.95
C GLY A 570 -4.07 -22.89 -14.22
N LEU A 571 -4.98 -23.85 -14.42
CA LEU A 571 -6.40 -23.54 -14.64
C LEU A 571 -7.03 -22.84 -13.44
N THR A 572 -6.61 -23.13 -12.21
CA THR A 572 -7.11 -22.44 -11.01
C THR A 572 -6.74 -20.96 -11.03
N ARG A 573 -5.53 -20.62 -11.46
CA ARG A 573 -5.08 -19.22 -11.54
C ARG A 573 -5.90 -18.43 -12.55
N VAL A 574 -6.26 -19.04 -13.67
CA VAL A 574 -7.14 -18.43 -14.68
C VAL A 574 -8.57 -18.32 -14.17
N ALA A 575 -9.08 -19.36 -13.49
CA ALA A 575 -10.40 -19.33 -12.86
C ALA A 575 -10.55 -18.18 -11.85
N GLY A 576 -9.45 -17.82 -11.16
CA GLY A 576 -9.39 -16.67 -10.26
C GLY A 576 -9.72 -15.32 -10.91
N LEU A 577 -9.60 -15.18 -12.24
CA LEU A 577 -9.94 -13.95 -12.95
C LEU A 577 -11.42 -13.57 -12.82
N ALA A 578 -12.31 -14.56 -12.69
CA ALA A 578 -13.73 -14.29 -12.47
C ALA A 578 -14.00 -13.59 -11.12
N PHE A 579 -13.08 -13.67 -10.16
CA PHE A 579 -13.21 -13.04 -8.84
C PHE A 579 -12.36 -11.78 -8.70
N SER A 580 -11.15 -11.74 -9.28
CA SER A 580 -10.30 -10.54 -9.24
C SER A 580 -10.83 -9.45 -10.17
N ARG A 581 -11.55 -9.84 -11.22
CA ARG A 581 -12.32 -8.95 -12.09
C ARG A 581 -13.75 -9.51 -12.21
N PRO A 582 -14.61 -9.25 -11.21
CA PRO A 582 -15.96 -9.80 -11.14
C PRO A 582 -16.70 -9.69 -12.46
N ALA A 583 -17.07 -10.82 -13.05
CA ALA A 583 -17.90 -10.89 -14.24
C ALA A 583 -18.77 -12.15 -14.17
N THR A 584 -19.96 -12.06 -14.76
CA THR A 584 -20.98 -13.09 -14.69
C THR A 584 -21.59 -13.32 -16.08
N SER A 585 -22.38 -14.37 -16.24
CA SER A 585 -23.09 -14.60 -17.50
C SER A 585 -24.07 -13.48 -17.89
N SER A 586 -24.52 -12.66 -16.95
CA SER A 586 -25.51 -11.59 -17.15
C SER A 586 -24.95 -10.17 -17.04
N LEU A 587 -23.79 -9.99 -16.39
CA LEU A 587 -23.17 -8.69 -16.16
C LEU A 587 -21.68 -8.77 -16.46
N THR A 588 -21.19 -7.86 -17.30
CA THR A 588 -19.76 -7.66 -17.54
C THR A 588 -19.08 -7.04 -16.31
N SER A 589 -17.76 -7.06 -16.27
CA SER A 589 -17.03 -6.40 -15.17
C SER A 589 -17.22 -4.89 -15.13
N THR A 590 -17.42 -4.26 -16.30
CA THR A 590 -17.80 -2.84 -16.39
C THR A 590 -19.21 -2.62 -15.84
N ASN A 591 -20.19 -3.47 -16.19
CA ASN A 591 -21.55 -3.33 -15.65
C ASN A 591 -21.58 -3.45 -14.11
N ILE A 592 -20.84 -4.41 -13.54
CA ILE A 592 -20.77 -4.57 -12.07
C ILE A 592 -20.15 -3.32 -11.42
N ARG A 593 -19.05 -2.80 -11.97
CA ARG A 593 -18.43 -1.55 -11.46
C ARG A 593 -19.41 -0.37 -11.52
N ASP A 594 -20.18 -0.27 -12.60
CA ASP A 594 -21.11 0.84 -12.83
C ASP A 594 -22.31 0.76 -11.86
N LEU A 595 -22.85 -0.45 -11.65
CA LEU A 595 -23.94 -0.69 -10.70
C LEU A 595 -23.54 -0.43 -9.25
N LEU A 596 -22.28 -0.67 -8.89
CA LEU A 596 -21.75 -0.39 -7.55
C LEU A 596 -21.21 1.04 -7.40
N THR A 597 -21.28 1.88 -8.45
CA THR A 597 -20.79 3.27 -8.37
C THR A 597 -21.61 4.09 -7.38
N GLY A 598 -20.94 4.61 -6.35
CA GLY A 598 -21.57 5.37 -5.26
C GLY A 598 -22.17 4.51 -4.14
N VAL A 599 -22.04 3.18 -4.22
CA VAL A 599 -22.40 2.23 -3.16
C VAL A 599 -21.11 1.92 -2.38
N ASN A 600 -21.13 2.03 -1.05
CA ASN A 600 -19.96 1.76 -0.21
C ASN A 600 -19.79 0.24 -0.01
N VAL A 601 -19.44 -0.45 -1.09
CA VAL A 601 -19.15 -1.88 -1.08
C VAL A 601 -18.10 -2.25 -2.12
N SER A 602 -17.18 -3.12 -1.74
CA SER A 602 -16.23 -3.77 -2.63
C SER A 602 -16.50 -5.27 -2.68
N VAL A 603 -16.34 -5.85 -3.87
CA VAL A 603 -16.48 -7.28 -4.11
C VAL A 603 -15.25 -7.75 -4.89
N GLY A 604 -14.57 -8.76 -4.38
CA GLY A 604 -13.40 -9.31 -5.05
C GLY A 604 -12.94 -10.61 -4.40
N GLY A 605 -12.09 -11.36 -5.10
CA GLY A 605 -11.62 -12.64 -4.58
C GLY A 605 -10.29 -13.07 -5.16
N SER A 606 -9.80 -14.18 -4.64
CA SER A 606 -8.51 -14.76 -5.01
C SER A 606 -8.54 -16.28 -4.89
N THR A 607 -7.64 -16.93 -5.61
CA THR A 607 -7.42 -18.37 -5.54
C THR A 607 -6.10 -18.67 -4.86
N GLY A 608 -6.12 -19.59 -3.90
CA GLY A 608 -4.95 -20.09 -3.20
C GLY A 608 -4.60 -21.53 -3.58
N VAL A 609 -3.80 -22.15 -2.72
CA VAL A 609 -3.43 -23.56 -2.87
C VAL A 609 -4.61 -24.47 -2.60
N ASP A 610 -5.27 -24.33 -1.45
CA ASP A 610 -6.39 -25.19 -1.04
C ASP A 610 -7.67 -24.42 -0.66
N THR A 611 -7.69 -23.11 -0.92
CA THR A 611 -8.88 -22.27 -0.76
C THR A 611 -9.10 -21.35 -1.95
N VAL A 612 -10.36 -21.06 -2.25
CA VAL A 612 -10.78 -19.92 -3.07
C VAL A 612 -11.59 -18.99 -2.18
N SER A 613 -11.25 -17.71 -2.16
CA SER A 613 -11.90 -16.72 -1.31
C SER A 613 -12.62 -15.67 -2.14
N LEU A 614 -13.84 -15.32 -1.72
CA LEU A 614 -14.61 -14.19 -2.24
C LEU A 614 -14.99 -13.31 -1.04
N THR A 615 -14.62 -12.04 -1.11
CA THR A 615 -14.81 -11.07 -0.04
C THR A 615 -15.78 -9.98 -0.49
N VAL A 616 -16.74 -9.68 0.36
CA VAL A 616 -17.62 -8.50 0.27
C VAL A 616 -17.34 -7.65 1.49
N SER A 617 -16.93 -6.39 1.31
CA SER A 617 -16.63 -5.48 2.42
C SER A 617 -17.14 -4.08 2.15
N GLY A 618 -17.66 -3.41 3.18
CA GLY A 618 -18.28 -2.09 3.02
C GLY A 618 -19.09 -1.66 4.23
N ALA A 619 -19.94 -0.66 4.03
CA ALA A 619 -20.94 -0.26 5.02
C ALA A 619 -22.02 -1.33 5.15
N PRO A 620 -22.54 -1.62 6.36
CA PRO A 620 -23.57 -2.63 6.60
C PRO A 620 -24.79 -2.50 5.67
N GLU A 621 -25.29 -1.28 5.48
CA GLU A 621 -26.43 -0.98 4.60
C GLU A 621 -26.16 -1.28 3.11
N ASP A 622 -24.89 -1.29 2.71
CA ASP A 622 -24.44 -1.46 1.32
C ASP A 622 -23.90 -2.88 1.04
N LEU A 623 -23.90 -3.78 2.03
CA LEU A 623 -23.45 -5.16 1.85
C LEU A 623 -24.40 -5.98 0.97
N GLU A 624 -25.71 -5.67 0.95
CA GLU A 624 -26.68 -6.45 0.16
C GLU A 624 -26.39 -6.41 -1.36
N PRO A 625 -26.16 -5.24 -2.00
CA PRO A 625 -25.67 -5.16 -3.38
C PRO A 625 -24.41 -6.01 -3.62
N GLY A 626 -23.42 -5.95 -2.73
CA GLY A 626 -22.20 -6.76 -2.86
C GLY A 626 -22.48 -8.27 -2.77
N MET A 627 -23.40 -8.67 -1.89
CA MET A 627 -23.83 -10.07 -1.75
C MET A 627 -24.66 -10.57 -2.95
N GLN A 628 -25.37 -9.69 -3.66
CA GLN A 628 -26.00 -10.02 -4.94
C GLN A 628 -24.95 -10.35 -6.00
N VAL A 629 -23.91 -9.52 -6.13
CA VAL A 629 -22.77 -9.81 -7.03
C VAL A 629 -22.09 -11.12 -6.62
N ALA A 630 -21.82 -11.32 -5.33
CA ALA A 630 -21.22 -12.55 -4.84
C ALA A 630 -22.07 -13.79 -5.15
N HIS A 631 -23.40 -13.70 -5.03
CA HIS A 631 -24.32 -14.77 -5.41
C HIS A 631 -24.22 -15.09 -6.91
N LEU A 632 -24.17 -14.09 -7.78
CA LEU A 632 -24.00 -14.30 -9.22
C LEU A 632 -22.64 -14.93 -9.56
N LEU A 633 -21.57 -14.52 -8.88
CA LEU A 633 -20.24 -15.15 -9.01
C LEU A 633 -20.24 -16.61 -8.53
N LEU A 634 -21.09 -16.97 -7.57
CA LEU A 634 -21.21 -18.35 -7.05
C LEU A 634 -22.26 -19.21 -7.79
N THR A 635 -22.92 -18.66 -8.81
CA THR A 635 -23.96 -19.38 -9.57
C THR A 635 -23.73 -19.39 -11.07
N ALA A 636 -23.19 -18.30 -11.63
CA ALA A 636 -22.91 -18.18 -13.05
C ALA A 636 -21.74 -17.21 -13.30
N PRO A 637 -20.54 -17.49 -12.76
CA PRO A 637 -19.36 -16.67 -13.01
C PRO A 637 -18.96 -16.72 -14.48
N ARG A 638 -18.24 -15.70 -14.93
CA ARG A 638 -17.66 -15.67 -16.27
C ARG A 638 -16.24 -15.15 -16.23
N ILE A 639 -15.36 -15.83 -16.97
CA ILE A 639 -14.04 -15.30 -17.30
C ILE A 639 -14.17 -14.53 -18.62
N GLU A 640 -13.90 -13.23 -18.59
CA GLU A 640 -13.91 -12.38 -19.79
C GLU A 640 -12.70 -12.70 -20.66
N GLU A 641 -12.90 -12.74 -21.99
CA GLU A 641 -11.83 -13.08 -22.95
C GLU A 641 -10.67 -12.09 -22.90
N ALA A 642 -10.97 -10.79 -22.81
CA ALA A 642 -9.98 -9.74 -22.64
C ALA A 642 -9.16 -9.93 -21.35
N ALA A 643 -9.80 -10.30 -20.24
CA ALA A 643 -9.12 -10.54 -18.97
C ALA A 643 -8.17 -11.75 -19.07
N PHE A 644 -8.59 -12.82 -19.75
CA PHE A 644 -7.74 -13.99 -19.98
C PHE A 644 -6.53 -13.69 -20.86
N ALA A 645 -6.73 -12.96 -21.97
CA ALA A 645 -5.65 -12.57 -22.87
C ALA A 645 -4.60 -11.70 -22.16
N GLN A 646 -5.07 -10.69 -21.40
CA GLN A 646 -4.20 -9.81 -20.59
C GLN A 646 -3.44 -10.58 -19.52
N TRP A 647 -4.12 -11.47 -18.79
CA TRP A 647 -3.48 -12.31 -17.78
C TRP A 647 -2.37 -13.17 -18.38
N LYS A 648 -2.63 -13.82 -19.53
CA LYS A 648 -1.67 -14.70 -20.20
C LYS A 648 -0.39 -13.95 -20.58
N GLN A 649 -0.54 -12.77 -21.17
CA GLN A 649 0.56 -11.88 -21.51
C GLN A 649 1.33 -11.41 -20.26
N GLN A 650 0.62 -10.97 -19.22
CA GLN A 650 1.23 -10.52 -17.96
C GLN A 650 2.01 -11.63 -17.26
N GLN A 651 1.47 -12.86 -17.25
CA GLN A 651 2.15 -14.00 -16.65
C GLN A 651 3.42 -14.37 -17.42
N ILE A 652 3.41 -14.36 -18.76
CA ILE A 652 4.61 -14.62 -19.56
C ILE A 652 5.70 -13.59 -19.25
N GLN A 653 5.37 -12.30 -19.28
CA GLN A 653 6.33 -11.25 -18.96
C GLN A 653 6.83 -11.32 -17.53
N SER A 654 5.94 -11.62 -16.57
CA SER A 654 6.34 -11.82 -15.18
C SER A 654 7.29 -13.01 -15.04
N ILE A 655 7.06 -14.13 -15.73
CA ILE A 655 8.00 -15.25 -15.74
C ILE A 655 9.35 -14.80 -16.28
N GLU A 656 9.40 -14.09 -17.41
CA GLU A 656 10.64 -13.60 -18.02
C GLU A 656 11.39 -12.60 -17.13
N ALA A 657 10.69 -11.68 -16.47
CA ALA A 657 11.27 -10.70 -15.55
C ALA A 657 11.92 -11.36 -14.34
N ARG A 658 11.23 -12.35 -13.75
CA ARG A 658 11.72 -13.08 -12.57
C ARG A 658 12.98 -13.88 -12.86
N GLN A 659 13.27 -14.23 -14.12
CA GLN A 659 14.51 -14.91 -14.51
C GLN A 659 15.77 -14.02 -14.46
N ARG A 660 15.61 -12.69 -14.49
CA ARG A 660 16.71 -11.72 -14.59
C ARG A 660 16.99 -10.95 -13.31
N GLN A 661 16.22 -11.19 -12.25
CA GLN A 661 16.37 -10.47 -10.99
C GLN A 661 16.60 -11.47 -9.85
N PRO A 662 17.75 -11.41 -9.14
CA PRO A 662 18.10 -12.37 -8.09
C PRO A 662 17.01 -12.53 -7.02
N MET A 663 16.48 -11.40 -6.53
CA MET A 663 15.41 -11.37 -5.52
C MET A 663 14.13 -12.03 -6.00
N GLN A 664 13.82 -11.95 -7.30
CA GLN A 664 12.61 -12.54 -7.85
C GLN A 664 12.81 -14.02 -8.22
N TYR A 665 14.00 -14.37 -8.70
CA TYR A 665 14.36 -15.72 -9.12
C TYR A 665 14.33 -16.73 -7.96
N ILE A 666 14.48 -16.26 -6.72
CA ILE A 666 14.33 -17.12 -5.54
C ILE A 666 12.99 -17.86 -5.49
N SER A 667 11.93 -17.28 -6.07
CA SER A 667 10.61 -17.92 -6.19
C SER A 667 10.59 -19.14 -7.13
N GLU A 668 11.58 -19.26 -8.02
CA GLU A 668 11.80 -20.43 -8.88
C GLU A 668 12.62 -21.51 -8.17
N VAL A 669 13.55 -21.09 -7.32
CA VAL A 669 14.51 -21.99 -6.64
C VAL A 669 13.94 -22.62 -5.37
N ILE A 670 13.21 -21.86 -4.55
CA ILE A 670 12.66 -22.37 -3.28
C ILE A 670 11.82 -23.63 -3.50
N PRO A 671 10.88 -23.69 -4.46
CA PRO A 671 10.09 -24.89 -4.64
C PRO A 671 10.91 -26.11 -5.09
N ASP A 672 11.98 -25.90 -5.86
CA ASP A 672 12.94 -26.94 -6.28
C ASP A 672 13.68 -27.58 -5.12
N VAL A 673 13.92 -26.79 -4.07
CA VAL A 673 14.61 -27.23 -2.86
C VAL A 673 13.64 -27.84 -1.86
N LEU A 674 12.42 -27.30 -1.74
CA LEU A 674 11.50 -27.66 -0.66
C LEU A 674 10.49 -28.75 -1.02
N TYR A 675 10.07 -28.90 -2.27
CA TYR A 675 8.99 -29.83 -2.64
C TYR A 675 9.47 -30.99 -3.53
N PRO A 676 8.76 -32.14 -3.53
CA PRO A 676 9.05 -33.26 -4.42
C PRO A 676 9.20 -32.85 -5.89
N LYS A 677 10.16 -33.46 -6.60
CA LYS A 677 10.45 -33.12 -8.01
C LYS A 677 9.36 -33.60 -8.97
N ASP A 678 8.66 -34.66 -8.61
CA ASP A 678 7.63 -35.32 -9.40
C ASP A 678 6.22 -34.78 -9.14
N ASP A 679 6.04 -33.89 -8.17
CA ASP A 679 4.76 -33.21 -7.93
C ASP A 679 4.73 -31.84 -8.66
N PRO A 680 4.05 -31.73 -9.79
CA PRO A 680 4.00 -30.48 -10.56
C PRO A 680 3.25 -29.36 -9.83
N ARG A 681 2.45 -29.67 -8.78
CA ARG A 681 1.60 -28.69 -8.09
C ARG A 681 2.37 -27.59 -7.39
N TRP A 682 3.65 -27.83 -7.11
CA TRP A 682 4.52 -26.90 -6.39
C TRP A 682 5.49 -26.15 -7.32
N ARG A 683 5.47 -26.46 -8.62
CA ARG A 683 6.35 -25.82 -9.60
C ARG A 683 5.76 -24.48 -10.07
N PRO A 684 6.56 -23.43 -10.26
CA PRO A 684 6.12 -22.26 -11.01
C PRO A 684 5.63 -22.65 -12.40
N LEU A 685 4.70 -21.88 -12.96
CA LEU A 685 4.27 -22.09 -14.33
C LEU A 685 5.39 -21.70 -15.30
N THR A 686 5.59 -22.52 -16.32
CA THR A 686 6.43 -22.18 -17.47
C THR A 686 5.67 -21.32 -18.47
N THR A 687 6.39 -20.60 -19.33
CA THR A 687 5.76 -19.82 -20.41
C THR A 687 4.98 -20.71 -21.38
N ASP A 688 5.43 -21.94 -21.62
CA ASP A 688 4.74 -22.90 -22.49
C ASP A 688 3.45 -23.44 -21.86
N GLU A 689 3.44 -23.71 -20.55
CA GLU A 689 2.21 -24.05 -19.83
C GLU A 689 1.21 -22.90 -19.92
N VAL A 690 1.64 -21.66 -19.64
CA VAL A 690 0.79 -20.47 -19.78
C VAL A 690 0.24 -20.34 -21.21
N ARG A 691 1.09 -20.55 -22.23
CA ARG A 691 0.70 -20.56 -23.65
C ARG A 691 -0.32 -21.65 -23.99
N SER A 692 -0.27 -22.79 -23.32
CA SER A 692 -1.17 -23.92 -23.57
C SER A 692 -2.57 -23.75 -22.95
N LEU A 693 -2.72 -22.90 -21.94
CA LEU A 693 -4.00 -22.68 -21.27
C LEU A 693 -5.05 -22.14 -22.25
N SER A 694 -6.28 -22.63 -22.10
CA SER A 694 -7.46 -22.21 -22.86
C SER A 694 -8.54 -21.62 -21.95
N LEU A 695 -9.26 -20.62 -22.46
CA LEU A 695 -10.37 -19.99 -21.74
C LEU A 695 -11.49 -20.99 -21.43
N SER A 696 -11.80 -21.89 -22.38
CA SER A 696 -12.86 -22.89 -22.21
C SER A 696 -12.57 -23.88 -21.10
N ASP A 697 -11.32 -24.35 -21.00
CA ASP A 697 -10.93 -25.31 -19.95
C ASP A 697 -10.94 -24.62 -18.58
N ALA A 698 -10.48 -23.37 -18.51
CA ALA A 698 -10.49 -22.59 -17.28
C ALA A 698 -11.92 -22.27 -16.80
N GLN A 699 -12.83 -21.92 -17.72
CA GLN A 699 -14.24 -21.72 -17.39
C GLN A 699 -14.87 -23.03 -16.91
N GLY A 700 -14.62 -24.16 -17.58
CA GLY A 700 -15.11 -25.47 -17.13
C GLY A 700 -14.56 -25.87 -15.76
N TRP A 701 -13.29 -25.58 -15.48
CA TRP A 701 -12.66 -25.79 -14.18
C TRP A 701 -13.33 -24.95 -13.09
N LEU A 702 -13.56 -23.66 -13.35
CA LEU A 702 -14.28 -22.74 -12.47
C LEU A 702 -15.69 -23.24 -12.13
N ASP A 703 -16.45 -23.64 -13.15
CA ASP A 703 -17.82 -24.13 -12.99
C ASP A 703 -17.87 -25.38 -12.08
N VAL A 704 -16.92 -26.30 -12.25
CA VAL A 704 -16.81 -27.51 -11.41
C VAL A 704 -16.43 -27.16 -9.97
N MET A 705 -15.43 -26.30 -9.78
CA MET A 705 -14.99 -25.88 -8.43
C MET A 705 -16.15 -25.25 -7.65
N ILE A 706 -16.86 -24.28 -8.22
CA ILE A 706 -17.96 -23.59 -7.53
C ILE A 706 -19.12 -24.53 -7.21
N ALA A 707 -19.46 -25.42 -8.14
CA ALA A 707 -20.58 -26.34 -7.97
C ALA A 707 -20.37 -27.37 -6.85
N ARG A 708 -19.11 -27.73 -6.54
CA ARG A 708 -18.78 -28.84 -5.63
C ARG A 708 -18.17 -28.42 -4.31
N ALA A 709 -17.42 -27.33 -4.28
CA ALA A 709 -16.62 -26.97 -3.12
C ALA A 709 -17.50 -26.76 -1.87
N PRO A 710 -17.15 -27.39 -0.73
CA PRO A 710 -17.68 -27.03 0.58
C PRO A 710 -17.40 -25.55 0.87
N ILE A 711 -18.32 -24.88 1.57
CA ILE A 711 -18.23 -23.44 1.88
C ILE A 711 -18.24 -23.19 3.38
N GLU A 712 -17.34 -22.30 3.80
CA GLU A 712 -17.35 -21.60 5.08
C GLU A 712 -17.49 -20.09 4.84
N VAL A 713 -18.20 -19.39 5.72
CA VAL A 713 -18.40 -17.94 5.65
C VAL A 713 -18.06 -17.32 6.98
N ALA A 714 -17.26 -16.27 6.99
CA ALA A 714 -17.04 -15.41 8.16
C ALA A 714 -17.64 -14.03 7.93
N VAL A 715 -18.41 -13.52 8.89
CA VAL A 715 -18.98 -12.16 8.89
C VAL A 715 -18.49 -11.42 10.12
N VAL A 716 -17.62 -10.43 9.94
CA VAL A 716 -16.95 -9.72 11.03
C VAL A 716 -17.02 -8.21 10.81
N GLY A 717 -17.30 -7.45 11.87
CA GLY A 717 -17.36 -5.98 11.86
C GLY A 717 -18.67 -5.45 12.43
N HIS A 718 -18.98 -4.19 12.13
CA HIS A 718 -20.11 -3.44 12.68
C HIS A 718 -21.42 -3.84 11.98
N ILE A 719 -21.78 -5.12 12.06
CA ILE A 719 -23.04 -5.65 11.52
C ILE A 719 -23.70 -6.56 12.55
N GLU A 720 -24.96 -6.31 12.84
CA GLU A 720 -25.71 -7.11 13.80
C GLU A 720 -25.90 -8.55 13.32
N ARG A 721 -25.86 -9.50 14.26
CA ARG A 721 -25.92 -10.93 13.95
C ARG A 721 -27.12 -11.30 13.07
N GLU A 722 -28.29 -10.76 13.36
CA GLU A 722 -29.50 -11.10 12.61
C GLU A 722 -29.40 -10.68 11.13
N GLU A 723 -28.88 -9.48 10.89
CA GLU A 723 -28.65 -8.94 9.55
C GLU A 723 -27.59 -9.74 8.80
N ALA A 724 -26.44 -9.98 9.45
CA ALA A 724 -25.36 -10.81 8.92
C ALA A 724 -25.86 -12.19 8.48
N ILE A 725 -26.60 -12.88 9.35
CA ILE A 725 -27.12 -14.22 9.05
C ILE A 725 -28.21 -14.17 7.97
N ASN A 726 -29.02 -13.11 7.89
CA ASN A 726 -30.01 -12.95 6.83
C ASN A 726 -29.36 -12.78 5.45
N LEU A 727 -28.30 -11.99 5.33
CA LEU A 727 -27.51 -11.86 4.11
C LEU A 727 -26.94 -13.22 3.67
N VAL A 728 -26.25 -13.92 4.58
CA VAL A 728 -25.63 -15.20 4.26
C VAL A 728 -26.68 -16.26 3.90
N ARG A 729 -27.81 -16.33 4.61
CA ARG A 729 -28.91 -17.26 4.29
C ARG A 729 -29.51 -16.99 2.92
N ARG A 730 -29.69 -15.72 2.55
CA ARG A 730 -30.27 -15.32 1.26
C ARG A 730 -29.34 -15.66 0.11
N TYR A 731 -28.08 -15.25 0.19
CA TYR A 731 -27.18 -15.26 -0.96
C TYR A 731 -26.26 -16.49 -1.03
N VAL A 732 -25.93 -17.11 0.10
CA VAL A 732 -25.08 -18.32 0.15
C VAL A 732 -25.89 -19.55 0.56
N GLY A 733 -26.86 -19.39 1.47
CA GLY A 733 -27.78 -20.44 1.90
C GLY A 733 -28.78 -20.89 0.83
N SER A 734 -28.97 -20.10 -0.22
CA SER A 734 -29.82 -20.44 -1.39
C SER A 734 -29.11 -21.29 -2.43
N LEU A 735 -27.79 -21.44 -2.33
CA LEU A 735 -27.02 -22.28 -3.25
C LEU A 735 -27.39 -23.77 -3.05
N PRO A 736 -27.16 -24.62 -4.07
CA PRO A 736 -27.38 -26.06 -3.96
C PRO A 736 -26.69 -26.70 -2.75
N SER A 737 -27.28 -27.80 -2.26
CA SER A 737 -26.74 -28.58 -1.16
C SER A 737 -25.33 -29.09 -1.48
N ARG A 738 -24.42 -28.95 -0.52
CA ARG A 738 -23.01 -29.34 -0.62
C ARG A 738 -22.55 -30.09 0.62
N ALA A 739 -21.38 -30.71 0.54
CA ALA A 739 -20.77 -31.36 1.70
C ALA A 739 -20.38 -30.31 2.77
N ARG A 740 -20.41 -30.73 4.04
CA ARG A 740 -19.94 -29.89 5.15
C ARG A 740 -18.41 -29.77 5.09
N ILE A 741 -17.91 -28.55 5.17
CA ILE A 741 -16.47 -28.27 5.24
C ILE A 741 -15.90 -28.68 6.60
N SER A 742 -14.68 -29.20 6.63
CA SER A 742 -13.98 -29.62 7.85
C SER A 742 -12.48 -29.70 7.59
N LYS A 743 -11.69 -29.94 8.65
CA LYS A 743 -10.25 -30.24 8.53
C LYS A 743 -9.90 -31.43 7.62
N GLU A 744 -10.84 -32.35 7.40
CA GLU A 744 -10.67 -33.51 6.51
C GLU A 744 -10.90 -33.14 5.03
N THR A 745 -11.42 -31.96 4.74
CA THR A 745 -11.66 -31.50 3.38
C THR A 745 -10.33 -31.28 2.66
N LEU A 746 -10.13 -31.96 1.52
CA LEU A 746 -8.88 -31.99 0.74
C LEU A 746 -7.65 -32.54 1.49
N TYR A 747 -7.81 -33.14 2.66
CA TYR A 747 -6.68 -33.57 3.50
C TYR A 747 -5.74 -34.54 2.76
N ASP A 748 -6.30 -35.52 2.06
CA ASP A 748 -5.53 -36.52 1.31
C ASP A 748 -4.65 -35.90 0.20
N LEU A 749 -4.97 -34.71 -0.29
CA LEU A 749 -4.18 -34.02 -1.31
C LEU A 749 -2.98 -33.24 -0.72
N ARG A 750 -2.93 -33.10 0.60
CA ARG A 750 -1.88 -32.38 1.33
C ARG A 750 -0.70 -33.28 1.73
N GLU A 751 -0.86 -34.59 1.65
CA GLU A 751 0.19 -35.54 2.03
C GLU A 751 1.27 -35.62 0.94
N ILE A 752 2.42 -35.00 1.22
CA ILE A 752 3.61 -35.05 0.35
C ILE A 752 4.86 -35.32 1.18
N SER A 753 5.86 -35.95 0.57
CA SER A 753 7.15 -36.22 1.22
C SER A 753 8.05 -34.99 1.20
N ARG A 754 8.86 -34.80 2.23
CA ARG A 754 9.96 -33.83 2.19
C ARG A 754 11.10 -34.37 1.29
N PRO A 755 11.86 -33.49 0.62
CA PRO A 755 13.06 -33.88 -0.11
C PRO A 755 14.17 -34.35 0.82
N GLU A 756 15.01 -35.26 0.32
CA GLU A 756 16.19 -35.74 1.05
C GLU A 756 17.30 -34.69 1.08
N PRO A 757 18.04 -34.54 2.21
CA PRO A 757 19.19 -33.64 2.30
C PRO A 757 20.32 -34.03 1.32
N PRO A 758 21.21 -33.08 0.93
CA PRO A 758 21.27 -31.69 1.38
C PRO A 758 20.23 -30.79 0.69
N LEU A 759 19.70 -29.82 1.43
CA LEU A 759 18.75 -28.82 0.94
C LEU A 759 19.48 -27.55 0.47
N THR A 760 20.58 -27.74 -0.26
CA THR A 760 21.48 -26.66 -0.68
C THR A 760 21.38 -26.41 -2.17
N ARG A 761 21.28 -25.13 -2.57
CA ARG A 761 21.22 -24.73 -3.97
C ARG A 761 21.90 -23.38 -4.18
N GLU A 762 22.98 -23.37 -4.95
CA GLU A 762 23.59 -22.14 -5.44
C GLU A 762 23.31 -22.01 -6.93
N VAL A 763 22.83 -20.83 -7.36
CA VAL A 763 22.51 -20.55 -8.75
C VAL A 763 23.14 -19.21 -9.16
N GLU A 764 23.73 -19.22 -10.33
CA GLU A 764 24.16 -18.00 -11.02
C GLU A 764 23.15 -17.65 -12.11
N ILE A 765 22.79 -16.38 -12.20
CA ILE A 765 21.89 -15.85 -13.23
C ILE A 765 22.56 -14.70 -13.98
N GLU A 766 22.23 -14.56 -15.26
CA GLU A 766 22.69 -13.43 -16.07
C GLU A 766 21.89 -12.17 -15.70
N THR A 767 22.53 -11.20 -15.07
CA THR A 767 21.92 -9.93 -14.61
C THR A 767 22.99 -8.84 -14.50
N GLN A 768 22.59 -7.59 -14.74
CA GLN A 768 23.39 -6.40 -14.49
C GLN A 768 23.12 -5.80 -13.10
N THR A 769 22.08 -6.27 -12.40
CA THR A 769 21.82 -5.89 -11.01
C THR A 769 22.89 -6.51 -10.11
N PRO A 770 23.76 -5.71 -9.46
CA PRO A 770 24.92 -6.20 -8.72
C PRO A 770 24.51 -6.63 -7.30
N GLN A 771 23.61 -7.59 -7.20
CA GLN A 771 22.99 -8.03 -5.94
C GLN A 771 22.86 -9.54 -5.92
N ALA A 772 23.13 -10.19 -4.79
CA ALA A 772 22.77 -11.58 -4.55
C ALA A 772 21.61 -11.67 -3.57
N MET A 773 20.84 -12.76 -3.64
CA MET A 773 19.80 -13.09 -2.68
C MET A 773 20.19 -14.35 -1.92
N VAL A 774 20.21 -14.26 -0.59
CA VAL A 774 20.53 -15.37 0.31
C VAL A 774 19.29 -15.77 1.09
N VAL A 775 19.04 -17.08 1.18
CA VAL A 775 17.99 -17.67 2.02
C VAL A 775 18.59 -18.84 2.79
N VAL A 776 18.50 -18.77 4.12
CA VAL A 776 18.94 -19.86 5.01
C VAL A 776 17.81 -20.18 5.98
N GLY A 777 17.54 -21.47 6.21
CA GLY A 777 16.47 -21.88 7.10
C GLY A 777 16.39 -23.38 7.33
N PHE A 778 15.30 -23.81 7.96
CA PHE A 778 14.98 -25.22 8.19
C PHE A 778 13.48 -25.39 8.35
N PHE A 779 13.00 -26.64 8.30
CA PHE A 779 11.59 -26.93 8.55
C PHE A 779 11.21 -26.61 10.01
N GLY A 780 10.19 -25.79 10.19
CA GLY A 780 9.62 -25.38 11.48
C GLY A 780 8.37 -26.17 11.89
N SER A 781 7.61 -25.59 12.82
CA SER A 781 6.37 -26.17 13.33
C SER A 781 5.18 -26.00 12.38
N ASP A 782 4.22 -26.91 12.46
CA ASP A 782 2.92 -26.75 11.80
C ASP A 782 1.96 -25.93 12.66
N ALA A 783 0.96 -25.32 12.03
CA ALA A 783 -0.04 -24.51 12.71
C ALA A 783 -0.86 -25.28 13.76
N ASP A 784 -0.99 -26.61 13.59
CA ASP A 784 -1.65 -27.51 14.54
C ASP A 784 -0.80 -27.79 15.79
N ASP A 785 0.54 -27.60 15.73
CA ASP A 785 1.41 -27.57 16.92
C ASP A 785 1.48 -26.14 17.46
N LEU A 786 0.35 -25.70 18.03
CA LEU A 786 0.16 -24.32 18.45
C LEU A 786 1.18 -23.85 19.50
N ARG A 787 1.56 -24.73 20.43
CA ARG A 787 2.56 -24.39 21.45
C ARG A 787 3.88 -24.04 20.79
N ASP A 788 4.38 -24.91 19.91
CA ASP A 788 5.66 -24.69 19.25
C ASP A 788 5.58 -23.55 18.24
N THR A 789 4.45 -23.37 17.54
CA THR A 789 4.24 -22.21 16.66
C THR A 789 4.44 -20.89 17.40
N ARG A 790 3.94 -20.80 18.63
CA ARG A 790 4.12 -19.59 19.46
C ARG A 790 5.57 -19.43 19.92
N LEU A 791 6.22 -20.50 20.34
CA LEU A 791 7.63 -20.48 20.76
C LEU A 791 8.58 -20.12 19.60
N MET A 792 8.33 -20.66 18.41
CA MET A 792 9.12 -20.35 17.21
C MET A 792 8.91 -18.90 16.76
N ARG A 793 7.71 -18.33 16.94
CA ARG A 793 7.48 -16.88 16.75
C ARG A 793 8.31 -16.03 17.72
N MET A 794 8.40 -16.41 19.00
CA MET A 794 9.29 -15.72 19.95
C MET A 794 10.75 -15.84 19.52
N ALA A 795 11.18 -17.04 19.10
CA ALA A 795 12.54 -17.26 18.62
C ALA A 795 12.88 -16.38 17.40
N SER A 796 11.96 -16.23 16.44
CA SER A 796 12.20 -15.39 15.26
C SER A 796 12.35 -13.91 15.61
N GLN A 797 11.62 -13.45 16.63
CA GLN A 797 11.71 -12.08 17.09
C GLN A 797 13.04 -11.78 17.76
N ILE A 798 13.48 -12.64 18.69
CA ILE A 798 14.79 -12.52 19.36
C ILE A 798 15.93 -12.65 18.36
N MET A 799 15.83 -13.61 17.45
CA MET A 799 16.83 -13.82 16.39
C MET A 799 16.95 -12.61 15.47
N SER A 800 15.83 -11.93 15.15
CA SER A 800 15.87 -10.72 14.33
C SER A 800 16.67 -9.60 15.00
N THR A 801 16.46 -9.33 16.29
CA THR A 801 17.26 -8.35 17.04
C THR A 801 18.76 -8.72 17.04
N ARG A 802 19.11 -10.00 17.25
CA ARG A 802 20.51 -10.45 17.17
C ARG A 802 21.11 -10.27 15.76
N MET A 803 20.34 -10.57 14.71
CA MET A 803 20.78 -10.44 13.32
C MET A 803 21.01 -8.97 12.93
N ILE A 804 20.15 -8.05 13.35
CA ILE A 804 20.34 -6.61 13.10
C ILE A 804 21.67 -6.17 13.70
N LYS A 805 21.93 -6.50 14.97
CA LYS A 805 23.19 -6.13 15.62
C LYS A 805 24.41 -6.73 14.93
N ARG A 806 24.45 -8.05 14.71
CA ARG A 806 25.64 -8.71 14.16
C ARG A 806 25.81 -8.47 12.66
N ILE A 807 24.79 -8.76 11.86
CA ILE A 807 24.90 -8.81 10.39
C ILE A 807 24.83 -7.41 9.77
N ARG A 808 23.94 -6.53 10.26
CA ARG A 808 23.78 -5.16 9.73
C ARG A 808 24.76 -4.19 10.38
N GLU A 809 24.81 -4.11 11.71
CA GLU A 809 25.60 -3.07 12.40
C GLU A 809 27.09 -3.43 12.52
N GLU A 810 27.43 -4.64 12.97
CA GLU A 810 28.84 -5.04 13.19
C GLU A 810 29.56 -5.49 11.90
N GLU A 811 28.89 -6.26 11.04
CA GLU A 811 29.50 -6.85 9.83
C GLU A 811 29.16 -6.10 8.52
N GLY A 812 28.11 -5.27 8.48
CA GLY A 812 27.75 -4.47 7.31
C GLY A 812 27.42 -5.29 6.05
N LEU A 813 26.91 -6.51 6.19
CA LEU A 813 26.67 -7.43 5.06
C LEU A 813 25.36 -7.16 4.32
N VAL A 814 24.43 -6.45 4.95
CA VAL A 814 23.06 -6.25 4.48
C VAL A 814 22.53 -4.92 4.97
N TYR A 815 21.64 -4.30 4.19
CA TYR A 815 20.88 -3.13 4.63
C TYR A 815 19.79 -3.48 5.66
N SER A 816 19.08 -4.59 5.44
CA SER A 816 18.00 -5.08 6.31
C SER A 816 18.02 -6.61 6.38
N ILE A 817 17.73 -7.15 7.56
CA ILE A 817 17.73 -8.59 7.84
C ILE A 817 16.75 -8.90 8.97
N GLY A 818 16.20 -10.12 8.97
CA GLY A 818 15.40 -10.64 10.06
C GLY A 818 15.15 -12.13 9.91
N ALA A 819 14.77 -12.77 10.99
CA ALA A 819 14.30 -14.14 11.00
C ALA A 819 12.78 -14.17 11.08
N PHE A 820 12.18 -15.16 10.44
CA PHE A 820 10.73 -15.34 10.44
C PHE A 820 10.35 -16.81 10.56
N HIS A 821 9.26 -17.04 11.26
CA HIS A 821 8.61 -18.33 11.38
C HIS A 821 7.28 -18.33 10.61
N GLN A 822 7.19 -19.18 9.60
CA GLN A 822 5.96 -19.42 8.85
C GLN A 822 5.45 -20.82 9.20
N PRO A 823 4.37 -20.95 10.00
CA PRO A 823 3.86 -22.27 10.36
C PRO A 823 3.27 -22.99 9.14
N GLY A 824 3.40 -24.32 9.12
CA GLY A 824 2.78 -25.17 8.10
C GLY A 824 1.26 -25.14 8.23
N VAL A 825 0.57 -24.46 7.31
CA VAL A 825 -0.91 -24.34 7.32
C VAL A 825 -1.56 -25.26 6.28
N THR A 826 -1.08 -25.19 5.04
CA THR A 826 -1.68 -25.95 3.92
C THR A 826 -1.11 -27.36 3.83
N ILE A 827 0.19 -27.52 4.00
CA ILE A 827 0.88 -28.81 3.91
C ILE A 827 1.46 -29.14 5.27
N PRO A 828 0.95 -30.19 5.95
CA PRO A 828 1.52 -30.68 7.18
C PRO A 828 2.98 -31.06 7.00
N GLY A 829 3.81 -30.70 7.97
CA GLY A 829 5.24 -30.87 7.98
C GLY A 829 6.00 -29.86 7.12
N PHE A 830 5.40 -28.77 6.66
CA PHE A 830 6.10 -27.79 5.80
C PHE A 830 6.15 -26.38 6.42
N GLY A 831 6.01 -26.26 7.74
CA GLY A 831 6.43 -25.06 8.44
C GLY A 831 7.89 -24.71 8.15
N LEU A 832 8.25 -23.44 8.21
CA LEU A 832 9.59 -22.92 7.93
C LEU A 832 10.02 -21.95 9.02
N PHE A 833 11.29 -22.05 9.42
CA PHE A 833 12.00 -21.00 10.13
C PHE A 833 13.20 -20.60 9.28
N MET A 834 13.27 -19.33 8.88
CA MET A 834 14.28 -18.89 7.92
C MET A 834 14.61 -17.41 8.06
N SER A 835 15.73 -17.03 7.45
CA SER A 835 16.17 -15.66 7.24
C SER A 835 16.51 -15.50 5.76
N ALA A 836 16.25 -14.31 5.23
CA ALA A 836 16.41 -14.00 3.83
C ALA A 836 16.79 -12.53 3.66
N ALA A 837 17.84 -12.25 2.90
CA ALA A 837 18.23 -10.88 2.59
C ALA A 837 19.01 -10.77 1.28
N PRO A 838 18.90 -9.63 0.59
CA PRO A 838 19.84 -9.25 -0.44
C PRO A 838 21.18 -8.82 0.15
N THR A 839 22.26 -8.96 -0.63
CA THR A 839 23.63 -8.60 -0.23
C THR A 839 24.55 -8.44 -1.45
N GLU A 840 25.81 -8.11 -1.23
CA GLU A 840 26.82 -8.06 -2.29
C GLU A 840 27.04 -9.45 -2.87
N PRO A 841 27.15 -9.61 -4.20
CA PRO A 841 27.47 -10.91 -4.80
C PRO A 841 28.68 -11.61 -4.17
N GLY A 842 29.74 -10.85 -3.85
CA GLY A 842 30.95 -11.36 -3.21
C GLY A 842 30.76 -11.75 -1.73
N GLN A 843 29.78 -11.18 -1.04
CA GLN A 843 29.49 -11.43 0.37
C GLN A 843 28.43 -12.52 0.58
N ALA A 844 27.77 -13.00 -0.48
CA ALA A 844 26.64 -13.92 -0.37
C ALA A 844 26.95 -15.21 0.41
N SER A 845 28.13 -15.80 0.18
CA SER A 845 28.55 -16.99 0.93
C SER A 845 28.83 -16.68 2.40
N GLN A 846 29.46 -15.54 2.70
CA GLN A 846 29.70 -15.09 4.06
C GLN A 846 28.39 -14.85 4.80
N LEU A 847 27.43 -14.14 4.20
CA LEU A 847 26.12 -13.91 4.79
C LEU A 847 25.42 -15.23 5.13
N ALA A 848 25.43 -16.20 4.20
CA ALA A 848 24.85 -17.52 4.45
C ALA A 848 25.54 -18.23 5.62
N ASP A 849 26.87 -18.19 5.68
CA ASP A 849 27.65 -18.81 6.77
C ASP A 849 27.32 -18.18 8.13
N VAL A 850 27.23 -16.84 8.20
CA VAL A 850 26.90 -16.13 9.44
C VAL A 850 25.47 -16.43 9.89
N ILE A 851 24.50 -16.51 8.98
CA ILE A 851 23.13 -16.90 9.34
C ILE A 851 23.09 -18.33 9.90
N GLU A 852 23.77 -19.27 9.24
CA GLU A 852 23.86 -20.67 9.71
C GLU A 852 24.53 -20.75 11.10
N GLU A 853 25.60 -20.00 11.31
CA GLU A 853 26.31 -19.90 12.59
C GLU A 853 25.38 -19.36 13.68
N MET A 854 24.68 -18.26 13.43
CA MET A 854 23.74 -17.69 14.42
C MET A 854 22.60 -18.64 14.76
N PHE A 855 22.08 -19.41 13.79
CA PHE A 855 21.10 -20.45 14.07
C PHE A 855 21.67 -21.57 14.93
N ALA A 856 22.92 -22.00 14.66
CA ALA A 856 23.60 -23.01 15.46
C ALA A 856 23.87 -22.52 16.90
N GLU A 857 24.35 -21.29 17.07
CA GLU A 857 24.58 -20.63 18.36
C GLU A 857 23.28 -20.55 19.16
N PHE A 858 22.18 -20.10 18.55
CA PHE A 858 20.89 -20.01 19.23
C PHE A 858 20.33 -21.40 19.60
N ALA A 859 20.59 -22.43 18.80
CA ALA A 859 20.27 -23.81 19.16
C ALA A 859 21.15 -24.32 20.31
N GLU A 860 22.40 -23.88 20.44
CA GLU A 860 23.28 -24.30 21.52
C GLU A 860 22.96 -23.57 22.83
N GLU A 861 22.88 -22.25 22.79
CA GLU A 861 22.84 -21.36 23.95
C GLU A 861 21.42 -20.94 24.33
N GLY A 862 20.54 -20.75 23.35
CA GLY A 862 19.19 -20.23 23.56
C GLY A 862 19.12 -18.72 23.83
N PRO A 863 17.91 -18.20 24.10
CA PRO A 863 17.71 -16.81 24.51
C PRO A 863 18.04 -16.61 26.00
N THR A 864 18.36 -15.37 26.36
CA THR A 864 18.45 -14.90 27.74
C THR A 864 17.07 -14.59 28.32
N GLU A 865 16.95 -14.53 29.64
CA GLU A 865 15.70 -14.12 30.29
C GLU A 865 15.30 -12.67 29.95
N THR A 866 16.27 -11.78 29.74
CA THR A 866 16.01 -10.40 29.31
C THR A 866 15.41 -10.36 27.90
N GLU A 867 15.97 -11.12 26.95
CA GLU A 867 15.42 -11.20 25.59
C GLU A 867 14.00 -11.79 25.58
N ILE A 868 13.72 -12.75 26.46
CA ILE A 868 12.37 -13.29 26.63
C ILE A 868 11.40 -12.20 27.12
N ALA A 869 11.78 -11.45 28.15
CA ALA A 869 10.93 -10.38 28.69
C ALA A 869 10.63 -9.30 27.62
N VAL A 870 11.63 -8.91 26.84
CA VAL A 870 11.46 -7.97 25.71
C VAL A 870 10.51 -8.54 24.66
N ALA A 871 10.75 -9.77 24.20
CA ALA A 871 9.90 -10.41 23.20
C ALA A 871 8.45 -10.60 23.69
N GLN A 872 8.25 -10.94 24.97
CA GLN A 872 6.92 -11.02 25.58
C GLN A 872 6.21 -9.67 25.56
N GLY A 873 6.89 -8.59 25.97
CA GLY A 873 6.33 -7.23 25.94
C GLY A 873 5.93 -6.81 24.51
N GLN A 874 6.81 -7.03 23.54
CA GLN A 874 6.53 -6.69 22.14
C GLN A 874 5.37 -7.52 21.55
N ILE A 875 5.30 -8.83 21.83
CA ILE A 875 4.19 -9.69 21.37
C ILE A 875 2.88 -9.33 22.08
N ALA A 876 2.92 -9.02 23.38
CA ALA A 876 1.74 -8.58 24.12
C ALA A 876 1.19 -7.27 23.53
N ASN A 877 2.07 -6.31 23.22
CA ASN A 877 1.71 -5.06 22.55
C ASN A 877 1.07 -5.32 21.17
N ASP A 878 1.65 -6.21 20.38
CA ASP A 878 1.09 -6.59 19.07
C ASP A 878 -0.28 -7.27 19.17
N LEU A 879 -0.46 -8.19 20.11
CA LEU A 879 -1.73 -8.90 20.29
C LEU A 879 -2.82 -7.97 20.85
N ASP A 880 -2.49 -7.07 21.77
CA ASP A 880 -3.43 -6.06 22.29
C ASP A 880 -3.97 -5.16 21.16
N GLU A 881 -3.13 -4.81 20.19
CA GLU A 881 -3.51 -4.03 19.01
C GLU A 881 -4.31 -4.87 18.01
N THR A 882 -3.70 -5.96 17.52
CA THR A 882 -4.26 -6.73 16.39
C THR A 882 -5.56 -7.45 16.74
N MET A 883 -5.75 -7.90 17.99
CA MET A 883 -6.99 -8.58 18.40
C MET A 883 -8.21 -7.65 18.51
N LYS A 884 -8.01 -6.32 18.57
CA LYS A 884 -9.11 -5.33 18.51
C LYS A 884 -9.59 -5.09 17.08
N GLU A 885 -8.75 -5.38 16.08
CA GLU A 885 -9.07 -5.15 14.68
C GLU A 885 -10.01 -6.22 14.10
N PRO A 886 -11.09 -5.84 13.39
CA PRO A 886 -11.95 -6.77 12.67
C PRO A 886 -11.20 -7.66 11.67
N GLY A 887 -10.11 -7.15 11.07
CA GLY A 887 -9.29 -7.89 10.12
C GLY A 887 -8.67 -9.16 10.71
N PHE A 888 -8.21 -9.12 11.96
CA PHE A 888 -7.67 -10.29 12.67
C PHE A 888 -8.74 -11.39 12.78
N TRP A 889 -9.91 -11.04 13.32
CA TRP A 889 -11.00 -12.00 13.49
C TRP A 889 -11.55 -12.49 12.15
N SER A 890 -11.65 -11.63 11.14
CA SER A 890 -12.04 -12.07 9.79
C SER A 890 -11.07 -13.11 9.24
N GLY A 891 -9.75 -12.95 9.44
CA GLY A 891 -8.75 -13.93 9.04
C GLY A 891 -8.90 -15.25 9.81
N GLN A 892 -9.03 -15.19 11.13
CA GLN A 892 -9.15 -16.39 11.99
C GLN A 892 -10.46 -17.17 11.79
N LEU A 893 -11.55 -16.50 11.45
CA LEU A 893 -12.86 -17.13 11.27
C LEU A 893 -13.09 -17.66 9.87
N SER A 894 -12.38 -17.15 8.86
CA SER A 894 -12.66 -17.42 7.44
C SER A 894 -12.42 -18.85 6.99
N ASP A 895 -11.52 -19.55 7.65
CA ASP A 895 -11.22 -20.96 7.43
C ASP A 895 -11.12 -21.71 8.77
N MET A 896 -11.82 -21.25 9.80
CA MET A 896 -11.73 -21.83 11.15
C MET A 896 -12.11 -23.31 11.19
N SER A 897 -13.27 -23.67 10.64
CA SER A 897 -13.73 -25.06 10.60
C SER A 897 -12.95 -25.87 9.57
N TYR A 898 -12.51 -25.22 8.47
CA TYR A 898 -11.66 -25.84 7.47
C TYR A 898 -10.25 -26.19 7.99
N ARG A 899 -9.71 -25.41 8.92
CA ARG A 899 -8.43 -25.68 9.60
C ARG A 899 -8.60 -26.42 10.93
N GLY A 900 -9.81 -26.51 11.47
CA GLY A 900 -10.06 -27.16 12.76
C GLY A 900 -9.52 -26.38 13.97
N ARG A 901 -9.42 -25.05 13.87
CA ARG A 901 -8.92 -24.19 14.96
C ARG A 901 -9.90 -24.12 16.14
N ASP A 902 -9.35 -24.08 17.35
CA ASP A 902 -10.12 -23.83 18.59
C ASP A 902 -10.12 -22.32 18.91
N LEU A 903 -11.31 -21.79 19.18
CA LEU A 903 -11.50 -20.39 19.59
C LEU A 903 -10.95 -20.11 20.99
N ASN A 904 -10.95 -21.10 21.88
CA ASN A 904 -10.43 -20.92 23.23
C ASN A 904 -8.92 -20.67 23.21
N ASP A 905 -8.20 -21.38 22.33
CA ASP A 905 -6.78 -21.18 22.11
C ASP A 905 -6.47 -19.78 21.55
N LEU A 906 -7.34 -19.27 20.69
CA LEU A 906 -7.21 -17.92 20.13
C LEU A 906 -7.38 -16.84 21.20
N VAL A 907 -8.41 -16.96 22.05
CA VAL A 907 -8.65 -16.03 23.17
C VAL A 907 -7.53 -16.11 24.21
N ALA A 908 -7.00 -17.30 24.46
CA ALA A 908 -5.93 -17.51 25.43
C ALA A 908 -4.54 -17.08 24.94
N ALA A 909 -4.39 -16.65 23.68
CA ALA A 909 -3.10 -16.38 23.06
C ALA A 909 -2.21 -15.41 23.86
N PRO A 910 -2.69 -14.24 24.34
CA PRO A 910 -1.86 -13.32 25.12
C PRO A 910 -1.26 -14.00 26.37
N THR A 911 -2.12 -14.62 27.19
CA THR A 911 -1.70 -15.29 28.43
C THR A 911 -0.81 -16.52 28.20
N ALA A 912 -0.82 -17.08 26.99
CA ALA A 912 0.04 -18.20 26.65
C ALA A 912 1.50 -17.76 26.47
N TYR A 913 1.74 -16.59 25.86
CA TYR A 913 3.08 -16.04 25.66
C TYR A 913 3.76 -15.67 26.98
N ASP A 914 3.00 -15.11 27.95
CA ASP A 914 3.51 -14.73 29.28
C ASP A 914 4.10 -15.89 30.08
N ARG A 915 3.70 -17.13 29.76
CA ARG A 915 4.11 -18.33 30.49
C ARG A 915 5.37 -18.99 29.93
N PHE A 916 5.78 -18.62 28.72
CA PHE A 916 6.96 -19.22 28.09
C PHE A 916 8.24 -18.72 28.74
N THR A 917 9.16 -19.64 28.96
CA THR A 917 10.48 -19.37 29.54
C THR A 917 11.57 -19.41 28.47
N ALA A 918 12.77 -18.93 28.79
CA ALA A 918 13.94 -19.10 27.94
C ALA A 918 14.19 -20.58 27.59
N SER A 919 13.96 -21.48 28.56
CA SER A 919 14.10 -22.92 28.34
C SER A 919 13.08 -23.48 27.36
N ASP A 920 11.83 -23.00 27.39
CA ASP A 920 10.80 -23.46 26.45
C ASP A 920 11.16 -23.10 25.00
N VAL A 921 11.58 -21.83 24.79
CA VAL A 921 11.98 -21.33 23.46
C VAL A 921 13.22 -22.08 22.96
N HIS A 922 14.22 -22.27 23.83
CA HIS A 922 15.43 -23.02 23.51
C HIS A 922 15.12 -24.46 23.10
N GLN A 923 14.27 -25.15 23.87
CA GLN A 923 13.89 -26.54 23.56
C GLN A 923 13.11 -26.65 22.25
N ALA A 924 12.16 -25.74 22.00
CA ALA A 924 11.42 -25.73 20.74
C ALA A 924 12.36 -25.46 19.55
N PHE A 925 13.21 -24.44 19.64
CA PHE A 925 14.15 -24.13 18.56
C PHE A 925 15.10 -25.31 18.28
N ARG A 926 15.66 -25.94 19.31
CA ARG A 926 16.51 -27.14 19.17
C ARG A 926 15.78 -28.33 18.55
N LYS A 927 14.50 -28.54 18.89
CA LYS A 927 13.68 -29.62 18.32
C LYS A 927 13.64 -29.53 16.79
N TYR A 928 13.42 -28.33 16.26
CA TYR A 928 13.32 -28.12 14.81
C TYR A 928 14.69 -27.98 14.14
N HIS A 929 15.58 -27.13 14.67
CA HIS A 929 16.92 -26.94 14.10
C HIS A 929 17.76 -28.23 14.11
N GLY A 930 17.81 -28.94 15.24
CA GLY A 930 18.62 -30.16 15.38
C GLY A 930 18.01 -31.41 14.75
N GLY A 931 16.71 -31.38 14.41
CA GLY A 931 15.97 -32.49 13.81
C GLY A 931 15.83 -32.41 12.29
N HIS A 932 16.24 -31.30 11.67
CA HIS A 932 15.98 -31.03 10.25
C HIS A 932 17.25 -30.56 9.53
N ALA A 933 17.30 -30.82 8.23
CA ALA A 933 18.41 -30.34 7.41
C ALA A 933 18.30 -28.83 7.21
N ILE A 934 19.46 -28.16 7.27
CA ILE A 934 19.58 -26.76 6.91
C ILE A 934 19.36 -26.60 5.40
N MET A 935 18.45 -25.70 5.06
CA MET A 935 18.25 -25.16 3.73
C MET A 935 19.21 -24.00 3.54
N ARG A 936 19.96 -24.01 2.44
CA ARG A 936 20.88 -22.94 2.04
C ARG A 936 20.69 -22.64 0.56
N ILE A 937 20.14 -21.48 0.24
CA ILE A 937 19.89 -21.06 -1.14
C ILE A 937 20.61 -19.74 -1.39
N ILE A 938 21.43 -19.69 -2.44
CA ILE A 938 22.12 -18.48 -2.89
C ILE A 938 21.80 -18.29 -4.38
N VAL A 939 21.28 -17.12 -4.73
CA VAL A 939 21.13 -16.69 -6.12
C VAL A 939 22.03 -15.47 -6.32
N ARG A 940 22.99 -15.53 -7.24
CA ARG A 940 23.93 -14.43 -7.50
C ARG A 940 24.08 -14.14 -9.00
N PRO A 941 24.59 -12.96 -9.38
CA PRO A 941 24.94 -12.65 -10.76
C PRO A 941 26.09 -13.55 -11.25
N ALA A 942 26.00 -14.00 -12.51
CA ALA A 942 27.07 -14.75 -13.16
C ALA A 942 28.33 -13.88 -13.33
N GLY A 943 29.50 -14.49 -13.13
CA GLY A 943 30.79 -13.82 -13.33
C GLY A 943 31.22 -12.84 -12.22
N TRP A 944 30.45 -12.74 -11.13
CA TRP A 944 30.80 -11.99 -9.93
C TRP A 944 31.38 -12.93 -8.86
N ASP A 945 32.64 -13.35 -9.02
CA ASP A 945 33.36 -14.09 -7.99
C ASP A 945 33.90 -13.14 -6.91
N ALA A 946 34.04 -13.65 -5.67
CA ALA A 946 34.43 -12.95 -4.44
C ALA A 946 35.88 -12.38 -4.40
N GLY A 947 36.44 -11.96 -5.54
CA GLY A 947 37.80 -11.40 -5.62
C GLY A 947 38.08 -10.56 -6.86
N GLY A 948 37.06 -9.94 -7.44
CA GLY A 948 37.14 -9.26 -8.73
C GLY A 948 36.74 -7.79 -8.75
N GLN A 949 37.16 -6.96 -7.78
CA GLN A 949 37.41 -5.52 -7.96
C GLN A 949 38.57 -5.07 -7.07
#